data_AF-A0A505GZH2-F1
#
_entry.id   AF-A0A505GZH2-F1
#
_cell.length_a   1.000
_cell.length_b   1.000
_cell.length_c   1.000
_cell.angle_alpha   90.00
_cell.angle_beta   90.00
_cell.angle_gamma   90.00
#
_symmetry.space_group_name_H-M   'P 1'
#
loop_
_entity.id
_entity.type
_entity.pdbx_description
1 polymer ?
#
loop_
_entity_poly.entity_id
_entity_poly.type
_entity_poly.pdbx_seq_one_letter_code
_entity_poly.pdbx_strand_id
1 'polypeptide(L)'
;MTPSRILLTGATGFLGQAVLQALLESRPEDTVTVLVRPRGTQTGRDRVERLLTKPVFADWSSRVGDDAVAEAVRTRVEVLEGDLTDLPPLPEPIDIVIHSASSVSFDAPIDEAFRTNVGGVENLYRALLVSGQDPHVIHVSTAYVGGISKGVAQERRLSHAVDHRAESAAAELARERVDAESRTPESLRGFLRQARAQSSRMGPKAVAAAAEAARETHVADRLVDFGRTRAESLGWTDVYTFTKAMAERVAEEEWADTGHRVSFVRPSIIESALRHPHPGWIDGFKVADPLIMAYANGSLTEFPGHADSVLDIIPVDFVVNVILALVDRERAHAEDGRADAAHGDGLPREPEYFHVVSGTSNPLPFHQMVRTVREYFLDRPLPDPDGEPTPVPEWSFPNSELIEQRIRLKELSSRAGRSIVDRLPSSRRTRQWAARLSRIDSGLRSLRQFADLYRQYTKTEMVFDDAATRALQAALPPGHARSFDVTEIDWDRYFKDIHLPAVTELTRSYARKRGRSTARQASPAPIAPAPDALAVFDLDGTVISTNIVRQYAAVVRATQPPHRWPAALAGIAGIVPGLLRAESRDRSELIRMVNRRYKGFRIEQLREVIAGGLGERIRSSIRPQARTLIDEHRAAGHRTVLVTGALEVLVEPLADLFDEVVATRMDVTEAGVLSGYLATPPLVDEARANWLRKYASGIGADLGKSTGYGDSLADAAWLELVGEPIAVTPDLGLYGLALKKRWKVLEW
;
A
#
# COMPACT_ATOMS: atom_id res chain seq x y z
N MET A 1 -0.88 40.46 -25.28
CA MET A 1 -0.56 40.20 -23.87
C MET A 1 0.89 39.75 -23.80
N THR A 2 1.64 40.22 -22.81
CA THR A 2 3.06 39.83 -22.60
C THR A 2 3.13 38.37 -22.12
N PRO A 3 4.06 37.55 -22.65
CA PRO A 3 4.23 36.15 -22.21
C PRO A 3 4.80 36.11 -20.78
N SER A 4 4.26 35.22 -19.94
CA SER A 4 4.74 35.00 -18.57
C SER A 4 5.53 33.70 -18.42
N ARG A 5 6.52 33.70 -17.53
CA ARG A 5 7.32 32.54 -17.13
C ARG A 5 6.85 32.04 -15.76
N ILE A 6 6.24 30.86 -15.76
CA ILE A 6 5.55 30.30 -14.58
C ILE A 6 6.33 29.10 -14.03
N LEU A 7 6.73 29.14 -12.77
CA LEU A 7 7.23 27.97 -12.05
C LEU A 7 6.07 27.22 -11.39
N LEU A 8 5.82 25.97 -11.81
CA LEU A 8 4.80 25.11 -11.22
C LEU A 8 5.42 23.94 -10.44
N THR A 9 5.20 23.93 -9.13
CA THR A 9 5.55 22.76 -8.30
C THR A 9 4.35 21.82 -8.20
N GLY A 10 4.61 20.51 -8.11
CA GLY A 10 3.54 19.52 -7.94
C GLY A 10 2.75 19.20 -9.23
N ALA A 11 3.31 19.53 -10.40
CA ALA A 11 2.66 19.33 -11.72
C ALA A 11 2.20 17.89 -12.00
N THR A 12 2.80 16.89 -11.35
CA THR A 12 2.42 15.47 -11.51
C THR A 12 1.27 15.03 -10.59
N GLY A 13 0.86 15.89 -9.65
CA GLY A 13 -0.25 15.66 -8.73
C GLY A 13 -1.62 15.97 -9.34
N PHE A 14 -2.68 15.70 -8.59
CA PHE A 14 -4.06 15.83 -9.08
C PHE A 14 -4.41 17.26 -9.50
N LEU A 15 -4.22 18.25 -8.64
CA LEU A 15 -4.47 19.65 -8.97
C LEU A 15 -3.43 20.16 -9.98
N GLY A 16 -2.14 19.86 -9.76
CA GLY A 16 -1.04 20.36 -10.59
C GLY A 16 -1.15 19.98 -12.07
N GLN A 17 -1.60 18.78 -12.41
CA GLN A 17 -1.79 18.40 -13.81
C GLN A 17 -2.98 19.12 -14.46
N ALA A 18 -4.02 19.44 -13.68
CA ALA A 18 -5.17 20.23 -14.16
C ALA A 18 -4.75 21.69 -14.41
N VAL A 19 -3.95 22.26 -13.50
CA VAL A 19 -3.36 23.59 -13.67
C VAL A 19 -2.43 23.61 -14.89
N LEU A 20 -1.54 22.63 -15.05
CA LEU A 20 -0.64 22.55 -16.21
C LEU A 20 -1.43 22.46 -17.53
N GLN A 21 -2.41 21.55 -17.61
CA GLN A 21 -3.25 21.43 -18.80
C GLN A 21 -4.01 22.72 -19.08
N ALA A 22 -4.57 23.35 -18.06
CA ALA A 22 -5.29 24.60 -18.17
C ALA A 22 -4.42 25.76 -18.66
N LEU A 23 -3.21 25.92 -18.12
CA LEU A 23 -2.25 26.93 -18.57
C LEU A 23 -1.89 26.71 -20.04
N LEU A 24 -1.54 25.47 -20.42
CA LEU A 24 -1.18 25.15 -21.79
C LEU A 24 -2.34 25.37 -22.77
N GLU A 25 -3.57 25.04 -22.38
CA GLU A 25 -4.73 25.21 -23.25
C GLU A 25 -5.15 26.68 -23.40
N SER A 26 -5.20 27.42 -22.30
CA SER A 26 -5.80 28.77 -22.27
C SER A 26 -4.80 29.91 -22.46
N ARG A 27 -3.49 29.65 -22.30
CA ARG A 27 -2.42 30.65 -22.40
C ARG A 27 -1.31 30.13 -23.32
N PRO A 28 -1.50 30.17 -24.64
CA PRO A 28 -0.53 29.65 -25.62
C PRO A 28 0.81 30.38 -25.61
N GLU A 29 0.87 31.60 -25.09
CA GLU A 29 2.06 32.45 -25.02
C GLU A 29 2.95 32.20 -23.80
N ASP A 30 2.43 31.55 -22.76
CA ASP A 30 3.16 31.33 -21.51
C ASP A 30 4.08 30.10 -21.59
N THR A 31 5.21 30.20 -20.89
CA THR A 31 6.15 29.09 -20.67
C THR A 31 6.04 28.63 -19.22
N VAL A 32 5.92 27.32 -19.02
CA VAL A 32 5.78 26.70 -17.70
C VAL A 32 7.00 25.86 -17.38
N THR A 33 7.76 26.24 -16.36
CA THR A 33 8.80 25.37 -15.80
C THR A 33 8.17 24.49 -14.71
N VAL A 34 8.26 23.17 -14.85
CA VAL A 34 7.70 22.22 -13.87
C VAL A 34 8.81 21.59 -13.03
N LEU A 35 8.68 21.69 -11.70
CA LEU A 35 9.57 20.99 -10.76
C LEU A 35 9.11 19.52 -10.61
N VAL A 36 9.94 18.57 -11.06
CA VAL A 36 9.60 17.14 -11.07
C VAL A 36 10.76 16.28 -10.59
N ARG A 37 10.52 15.54 -9.50
CA ARG A 37 11.47 14.57 -8.97
C ARG A 37 11.64 13.35 -9.89
N PRO A 38 12.86 12.86 -10.18
CA PRO A 38 13.04 11.58 -10.88
C PRO A 38 12.56 10.38 -10.03
N ARG A 39 12.21 9.25 -10.66
CA ARG A 39 11.75 8.05 -9.95
C ARG A 39 12.29 6.77 -10.55
N GLY A 40 13.19 6.10 -9.83
CA GLY A 40 13.85 4.88 -10.30
C GLY A 40 14.69 5.18 -11.55
N THR A 41 14.38 4.52 -12.66
CA THR A 41 15.03 4.77 -13.96
C THR A 41 14.37 5.87 -14.79
N GLN A 42 13.29 6.49 -14.31
CA GLN A 42 12.56 7.52 -15.06
C GLN A 42 13.05 8.92 -14.69
N THR A 43 13.41 9.68 -15.71
CA THR A 43 13.76 11.10 -15.61
C THR A 43 12.51 11.94 -15.28
N GLY A 44 12.69 13.19 -14.84
CA GLY A 44 11.62 14.16 -14.71
C GLY A 44 10.92 14.40 -16.06
N ARG A 45 11.68 14.45 -17.17
CA ARG A 45 11.11 14.60 -18.52
C ARG A 45 10.21 13.41 -18.89
N ASP A 46 10.65 12.18 -18.66
CA ASP A 46 9.83 10.97 -18.91
C ASP A 46 8.51 11.03 -18.14
N ARG A 47 8.55 11.54 -16.90
CA ARG A 47 7.37 11.67 -16.05
C ARG A 47 6.40 12.73 -16.59
N VAL A 48 6.89 13.84 -17.11
CA VAL A 48 6.07 14.90 -17.73
C VAL A 48 5.45 14.40 -19.03
N GLU A 49 6.22 13.75 -19.90
CA GLU A 49 5.70 13.19 -21.16
C GLU A 49 4.64 12.12 -20.90
N ARG A 50 4.79 11.31 -19.85
CA ARG A 50 3.74 10.37 -19.45
C ARG A 50 2.44 11.06 -19.05
N LEU A 51 2.45 12.32 -18.60
CA LEU A 51 1.21 13.04 -18.29
C LEU A 51 0.31 13.18 -19.52
N LEU A 52 0.88 13.27 -20.74
CA LEU A 52 0.13 13.34 -22.00
C LEU A 52 -0.78 12.13 -22.21
N THR A 53 -0.43 10.98 -21.64
CA THR A 53 -1.25 9.76 -21.72
C THR A 53 -2.41 9.73 -20.72
N LYS A 54 -2.47 10.70 -19.80
CA LYS A 54 -3.50 10.74 -18.77
C LYS A 54 -4.80 11.36 -19.31
N PRO A 55 -5.97 10.96 -18.75
CA PRO A 55 -7.26 11.49 -19.16
C PRO A 55 -7.41 13.02 -19.09
N VAL A 56 -6.61 13.71 -18.26
CA VAL A 56 -6.67 15.18 -18.12
C VAL A 56 -6.44 15.90 -19.46
N PHE A 57 -5.61 15.34 -20.35
CA PHE A 57 -5.33 15.91 -21.68
C PHE A 57 -6.27 15.38 -22.76
N ALA A 58 -7.10 14.38 -22.49
CA ALA A 58 -7.86 13.66 -23.53
C ALA A 58 -8.86 14.56 -24.26
N ASP A 59 -9.58 15.41 -23.52
CA ASP A 59 -10.56 16.32 -24.09
C ASP A 59 -9.89 17.41 -24.96
N TRP A 60 -8.79 18.00 -24.49
CA TRP A 60 -8.01 18.95 -25.28
C TRP A 60 -7.40 18.30 -26.52
N SER A 61 -6.79 17.12 -26.37
CA SER A 61 -6.25 16.34 -27.49
C SER A 61 -7.33 16.02 -28.53
N SER A 62 -8.55 15.67 -28.12
CA SER A 62 -9.65 15.39 -29.06
C SER A 62 -10.02 16.60 -29.93
N ARG A 63 -9.78 17.83 -29.45
CA ARG A 63 -10.03 19.07 -30.20
C ARG A 63 -8.89 19.47 -31.12
N VAL A 64 -7.64 19.36 -30.67
CA VAL A 64 -6.47 19.93 -31.38
C VAL A 64 -5.52 18.89 -31.97
N GLY A 65 -5.70 17.61 -31.64
CA GLY A 65 -4.83 16.49 -32.02
C GLY A 65 -3.71 16.24 -31.02
N ASP A 66 -3.34 14.96 -30.85
CA ASP A 66 -2.27 14.53 -29.93
C ASP A 66 -0.92 15.23 -30.24
N ASP A 67 -0.58 15.39 -31.52
CA ASP A 67 0.67 16.01 -31.95
C ASP A 67 0.75 17.49 -31.53
N ALA A 68 -0.37 18.22 -31.57
CA ALA A 68 -0.40 19.62 -31.16
C ALA A 68 -0.23 19.78 -29.65
N VAL A 69 -0.82 18.88 -28.85
CA VAL A 69 -0.65 18.85 -27.39
C VAL A 69 0.80 18.47 -27.04
N ALA A 70 1.35 17.45 -27.69
CA ALA A 70 2.73 17.03 -27.51
C ALA A 70 3.71 18.14 -27.86
N GLU A 71 3.45 18.86 -28.96
CA GLU A 71 4.24 20.01 -29.39
C GLU A 71 4.18 21.15 -28.37
N ALA A 72 3.00 21.45 -27.81
CA ALA A 72 2.87 22.45 -26.75
C ALA A 72 3.69 22.08 -25.51
N VAL A 73 3.68 20.82 -25.08
CA VAL A 73 4.51 20.35 -23.96
C VAL A 73 6.00 20.33 -24.30
N ARG A 74 6.37 20.06 -25.55
CA ARG A 74 7.76 20.08 -26.00
C ARG A 74 8.35 21.50 -26.04
N THR A 75 7.55 22.47 -26.46
CA THR A 75 8.01 23.84 -26.72
C THR A 75 7.82 24.79 -25.54
N ARG A 76 6.81 24.55 -24.68
CA ARG A 76 6.43 25.46 -23.61
C ARG A 76 6.54 24.89 -22.21
N VAL A 77 6.94 23.62 -22.06
CA VAL A 77 7.21 23.02 -20.74
C VAL A 77 8.69 22.72 -20.58
N GLU A 78 9.33 23.49 -19.71
CA GLU A 78 10.68 23.24 -19.22
C GLU A 78 10.61 22.33 -17.99
N VAL A 79 11.54 21.38 -17.84
CA VAL A 79 11.55 20.45 -16.70
C VAL A 79 12.74 20.76 -15.81
N LEU A 80 12.45 21.16 -14.57
CA LEU A 80 13.43 21.31 -13.51
C LEU A 80 13.44 20.02 -12.68
N GLU A 81 14.48 19.22 -12.82
CA GLU A 81 14.59 17.97 -12.06
C GLU A 81 15.06 18.23 -10.64
N GLY A 82 14.22 17.91 -9.66
CA GLY A 82 14.52 18.16 -8.25
C GLY A 82 13.37 17.82 -7.31
N ASP A 83 13.64 17.95 -6.02
CA ASP A 83 12.66 17.85 -4.93
C ASP A 83 12.68 19.15 -4.14
N LEU A 84 11.59 19.52 -3.47
CA LEU A 84 11.60 20.71 -2.61
C LEU A 84 12.58 20.56 -1.44
N THR A 85 12.88 19.34 -1.00
CA THR A 85 13.89 19.09 0.03
C THR A 85 15.32 19.28 -0.46
N ASP A 86 15.55 19.26 -1.78
CA ASP A 86 16.84 19.39 -2.45
C ASP A 86 16.64 20.14 -3.78
N LEU A 87 16.35 21.43 -3.65
CA LEU A 87 15.88 22.26 -4.75
C LEU A 87 17.08 22.74 -5.60
N PRO A 88 17.10 22.46 -6.92
CA PRO A 88 18.13 23.01 -7.80
C PRO A 88 17.98 24.55 -7.93
N PRO A 89 19.00 25.24 -8.46
CA PRO A 89 18.89 26.66 -8.78
C PRO A 89 17.66 26.95 -9.63
N LEU A 90 16.90 27.98 -9.23
CA LEU A 90 15.69 28.37 -9.93
C LEU A 90 16.05 28.98 -11.30
N PRO A 91 15.23 28.74 -12.34
CA PRO A 91 15.42 29.41 -13.62
C PRO A 91 15.22 30.93 -13.47
N GLU A 92 15.79 31.68 -14.39
CA GLU A 92 15.61 33.14 -14.49
C GLU A 92 15.22 33.50 -15.94
N PRO A 93 14.21 34.37 -16.18
CA PRO A 93 13.31 34.96 -15.20
C PRO A 93 12.11 34.07 -14.82
N ILE A 94 11.50 34.34 -13.67
CA ILE A 94 10.21 33.80 -13.17
C ILE A 94 9.32 34.98 -12.79
N ASP A 95 8.12 35.03 -13.37
CA ASP A 95 7.13 36.06 -13.06
C ASP A 95 6.14 35.58 -11.99
N ILE A 96 5.80 34.29 -12.02
CA ILE A 96 4.78 33.69 -11.16
C ILE A 96 5.24 32.32 -10.67
N VAL A 97 5.04 32.05 -9.38
CA VAL A 97 5.25 30.71 -8.80
C VAL A 97 3.90 30.16 -8.37
N ILE A 98 3.49 29.03 -8.95
CA ILE A 98 2.34 28.26 -8.48
C ILE A 98 2.86 27.12 -7.60
N HIS A 99 2.74 27.29 -6.29
CA HIS A 99 3.18 26.29 -5.33
C HIS A 99 2.03 25.34 -4.96
N SER A 100 1.97 24.17 -5.63
CA SER A 100 0.96 23.12 -5.39
C SER A 100 1.56 21.80 -4.87
N ALA A 101 2.89 21.68 -4.77
CA ALA A 101 3.52 20.48 -4.25
C ALA A 101 3.28 20.31 -2.73
N SER A 102 2.72 19.16 -2.34
CA SER A 102 2.56 18.78 -0.94
C SER A 102 2.27 17.29 -0.84
N SER A 103 2.64 16.68 0.29
CA SER A 103 2.16 15.36 0.68
C SER A 103 0.79 15.48 1.34
N VAL A 104 -0.25 14.97 0.66
CA VAL A 104 -1.62 14.92 1.19
C VAL A 104 -1.82 13.55 1.87
N SER A 105 -1.30 13.44 3.09
CA SER A 105 -1.44 12.24 3.92
C SER A 105 -1.75 12.62 5.36
N PHE A 106 -2.89 12.16 5.87
CA PHE A 106 -3.37 12.43 7.23
C PHE A 106 -2.66 11.56 8.29
N ASP A 107 -1.97 10.51 7.85
CA ASP A 107 -1.24 9.55 8.67
C ASP A 107 0.23 9.45 8.24
N ALA A 108 0.80 10.54 7.73
CA ALA A 108 2.24 10.61 7.50
C ALA A 108 3.00 10.63 8.85
N PRO A 109 4.15 9.92 8.95
CA PRO A 109 5.09 10.11 10.04
C PRO A 109 5.42 11.60 10.21
N ILE A 110 5.42 12.10 11.45
CA ILE A 110 5.58 13.55 11.73
C ILE A 110 6.86 14.14 11.10
N ASP A 111 7.96 13.39 11.12
CA ASP A 111 9.25 13.82 10.55
C ASP A 111 9.18 13.96 9.03
N GLU A 112 8.52 13.02 8.35
CA GLU A 112 8.30 13.08 6.91
C GLU A 112 7.32 14.20 6.53
N ALA A 113 6.24 14.36 7.30
CA ALA A 113 5.25 15.41 7.08
C ALA A 113 5.87 16.80 7.16
N PHE A 114 6.64 17.10 8.21
CA PHE A 114 7.32 18.38 8.38
C PHE A 114 8.40 18.60 7.33
N ARG A 115 9.25 17.60 7.06
CA ARG A 115 10.33 17.72 6.06
C ARG A 115 9.77 18.07 4.67
N THR A 116 8.69 17.42 4.25
CA THR A 116 8.10 17.65 2.92
C THR A 116 7.24 18.91 2.86
N ASN A 117 6.32 19.10 3.81
CA ASN A 117 5.33 20.18 3.70
C ASN A 117 5.80 21.52 4.27
N VAL A 118 6.70 21.52 5.27
CA VAL A 118 7.21 22.75 5.90
C VAL A 118 8.62 23.05 5.38
N GLY A 119 9.55 22.10 5.53
CA GLY A 119 10.93 22.26 5.07
C GLY A 119 11.04 22.46 3.56
N GLY A 120 10.20 21.77 2.77
CA GLY A 120 10.14 22.00 1.32
C GLY A 120 9.69 23.40 0.94
N VAL A 121 8.82 24.02 1.75
CA VAL A 121 8.35 25.39 1.55
C VAL A 121 9.41 26.41 1.94
N GLU A 122 10.08 26.19 3.08
CA GLU A 122 11.23 26.97 3.53
C GLU A 122 12.33 27.01 2.47
N ASN A 123 12.65 25.86 1.86
CA ASN A 123 13.63 25.78 0.79
C ASN A 123 13.21 26.56 -0.47
N LEU A 124 11.92 26.52 -0.84
CA LEU A 124 11.40 27.27 -1.98
C LEU A 124 11.54 28.78 -1.78
N TYR A 125 11.04 29.31 -0.65
CA TYR A 125 11.11 30.74 -0.37
C TYR A 125 12.55 31.22 -0.18
N ARG A 126 13.40 30.43 0.47
CA ARG A 126 14.84 30.72 0.53
C ARG A 126 15.48 30.78 -0.86
N ALA A 127 15.17 29.85 -1.75
CA ALA A 127 15.71 29.84 -3.11
C ALA A 127 15.22 31.06 -3.92
N LEU A 128 13.96 31.48 -3.73
CA LEU A 128 13.42 32.71 -4.34
C LEU A 128 14.18 33.94 -3.85
N LEU A 129 14.36 34.09 -2.54
CA LEU A 129 15.14 35.19 -1.95
C LEU A 129 16.59 35.21 -2.45
N VAL A 130 17.25 34.03 -2.53
CA VAL A 130 18.63 33.92 -3.05
C VAL A 130 18.72 34.27 -4.54
N SER A 131 17.69 33.98 -5.33
CA SER A 131 17.65 34.35 -6.75
C SER A 131 17.51 35.86 -6.99
N GLY A 132 17.06 36.62 -6.00
CA GLY A 132 16.82 38.07 -6.13
C GLY A 132 15.62 38.44 -7.01
N GLN A 133 14.82 37.46 -7.43
CA GLN A 133 13.59 37.66 -8.22
C GLN A 133 12.41 37.98 -7.27
N ASP A 134 11.39 38.70 -7.77
CA ASP A 134 10.16 39.03 -7.03
C ASP A 134 8.88 38.51 -7.73
N PRO A 135 8.76 37.19 -7.95
CA PRO A 135 7.56 36.64 -8.57
C PRO A 135 6.36 36.72 -7.62
N HIS A 136 5.16 36.83 -8.18
CA HIS A 136 3.94 36.60 -7.40
C HIS A 136 3.81 35.11 -7.07
N VAL A 137 3.75 34.77 -5.79
CA VAL A 137 3.59 33.38 -5.34
C VAL A 137 2.11 33.06 -5.09
N ILE A 138 1.55 32.12 -5.85
CA ILE A 138 0.24 31.53 -5.60
C ILE A 138 0.46 30.24 -4.79
N HIS A 139 0.24 30.33 -3.48
CA HIS A 139 0.49 29.24 -2.53
C HIS A 139 -0.78 28.42 -2.31
N VAL A 140 -0.79 27.15 -2.74
CA VAL A 140 -1.94 26.25 -2.51
C VAL A 140 -1.85 25.59 -1.13
N SER A 141 -2.82 25.92 -0.30
CA SER A 141 -3.00 25.42 1.05
C SER A 141 -4.28 24.57 1.16
N THR A 142 -5.04 24.68 2.24
CA THR A 142 -6.35 24.03 2.43
C THR A 142 -7.23 24.88 3.34
N ALA A 143 -8.55 24.88 3.16
CA ALA A 143 -9.49 25.60 4.03
C ALA A 143 -9.37 25.15 5.51
N TYR A 144 -8.96 23.89 5.74
CA TYR A 144 -8.85 23.28 7.06
C TYR A 144 -7.60 23.69 7.87
N VAL A 145 -6.76 24.61 7.37
CA VAL A 145 -5.57 25.09 8.12
C VAL A 145 -5.91 25.83 9.42
N GLY A 146 -7.15 26.29 9.60
CA GLY A 146 -7.60 26.92 10.84
C GLY A 146 -7.75 25.94 12.03
N GLY A 147 -7.63 24.63 11.79
CA GLY A 147 -7.86 23.61 12.81
C GLY A 147 -9.33 23.50 13.24
N ILE A 148 -9.56 22.95 14.42
CA ILE A 148 -10.89 22.76 15.00
C ILE A 148 -11.40 24.12 15.51
N SER A 149 -12.41 24.65 14.84
CA SER A 149 -13.13 25.84 15.30
C SER A 149 -14.64 25.68 15.12
N LYS A 150 -15.42 26.57 15.73
CA LYS A 150 -16.89 26.61 15.61
C LYS A 150 -17.30 27.93 14.96
N GLY A 151 -18.27 27.86 14.06
CA GLY A 151 -18.82 29.03 13.37
C GLY A 151 -18.06 29.37 12.08
N VAL A 152 -18.05 30.65 11.71
CA VAL A 152 -17.57 31.09 10.41
C VAL A 152 -16.04 31.26 10.39
N ALA A 153 -15.38 30.56 9.47
CA ALA A 153 -13.95 30.68 9.21
C ALA A 153 -13.69 31.64 8.03
N GLN A 154 -13.14 32.80 8.35
CA GLN A 154 -12.91 33.89 7.39
C GLN A 154 -11.62 33.71 6.57
N GLU A 155 -11.62 34.27 5.36
CA GLU A 155 -10.44 34.41 4.50
C GLU A 155 -9.46 35.44 5.08
N ARG A 156 -8.54 34.97 5.93
CA ARG A 156 -7.51 35.81 6.57
C ARG A 156 -6.30 35.02 7.05
N ARG A 157 -5.26 35.74 7.47
CA ARG A 157 -4.11 35.23 8.22
C ARG A 157 -4.57 34.43 9.45
N LEU A 158 -3.94 33.28 9.68
CA LEU A 158 -4.25 32.44 10.83
C LEU A 158 -3.83 33.09 12.14
N SER A 159 -4.66 32.94 13.17
CA SER A 159 -4.36 33.43 14.53
C SER A 159 -3.87 32.27 15.41
N HIS A 160 -2.56 32.02 15.40
CA HIS A 160 -1.87 31.11 16.31
C HIS A 160 -0.48 31.64 16.65
N ALA A 161 0.08 31.18 17.78
CA ALA A 161 1.43 31.55 18.23
C ALA A 161 2.45 30.39 18.09
N VAL A 162 2.08 29.33 17.38
CA VAL A 162 2.94 28.17 17.16
C VAL A 162 4.11 28.54 16.25
N ASP A 163 5.32 28.30 16.74
CA ASP A 163 6.58 28.53 16.04
C ASP A 163 6.90 27.36 15.10
N HIS A 164 6.88 27.61 13.80
CA HIS A 164 7.11 26.60 12.78
C HIS A 164 8.52 25.97 12.86
N ARG A 165 9.54 26.72 13.31
CA ARG A 165 10.93 26.26 13.42
C ARG A 165 11.10 25.31 14.60
N ALA A 166 10.50 25.65 15.73
CA ALA A 166 10.48 24.80 16.91
C ALA A 166 9.78 23.47 16.64
N GLU A 167 8.64 23.49 15.94
CA GLU A 167 7.91 22.27 15.59
C GLU A 167 8.66 21.41 14.56
N SER A 168 9.30 22.02 13.55
CA SER A 168 10.17 21.29 12.60
C SER A 168 11.31 20.58 13.33
N ALA A 169 12.03 21.26 14.22
CA ALA A 169 13.10 20.66 15.00
C ALA A 169 12.60 19.53 15.92
N ALA A 170 11.42 19.70 16.54
CA ALA A 170 10.81 18.67 17.37
C ALA A 170 10.37 17.43 16.55
N ALA A 171 9.87 17.63 15.33
CA ALA A 171 9.49 16.55 14.43
C ALA A 171 10.70 15.70 14.00
N GLU A 172 11.83 16.33 13.69
CA GLU A 172 13.09 15.62 13.38
C GLU A 172 13.59 14.82 14.58
N LEU A 173 13.60 15.43 15.78
CA LEU A 173 14.02 14.76 17.01
C LEU A 173 13.11 13.58 17.39
N ALA A 174 11.81 13.65 17.05
CA ALA A 174 10.87 12.56 17.31
C ALA A 174 11.30 11.27 16.60
N ARG A 175 11.83 11.36 15.37
CA ARG A 175 12.36 10.21 14.62
C ARG A 175 13.50 9.54 15.38
N GLU A 176 14.49 10.32 15.79
CA GLU A 176 15.66 9.81 16.50
C GLU A 176 15.26 9.14 17.82
N ARG A 177 14.35 9.78 18.57
CA ARG A 177 13.86 9.27 19.85
C ARG A 177 13.09 7.96 19.71
N VAL A 178 12.11 7.90 18.81
CA VAL A 178 11.30 6.70 18.59
C VAL A 178 12.19 5.54 18.10
N ASP A 179 13.13 5.82 17.21
CA ASP A 179 14.05 4.82 16.68
C ASP A 179 14.97 4.27 17.77
N ALA A 180 15.48 5.13 18.68
CA ALA A 180 16.24 4.72 19.86
C ALA A 180 15.41 3.88 20.85
N GLU A 181 14.19 4.31 21.19
CA GLU A 181 13.26 3.60 22.08
C GLU A 181 12.90 2.20 21.53
N SER A 182 12.77 2.08 20.20
CA SER A 182 12.48 0.80 19.52
C SER A 182 13.61 -0.23 19.65
N ARG A 183 14.85 0.21 19.90
CA ARG A 183 16.03 -0.66 20.03
C ARG A 183 16.42 -0.99 21.46
N THR A 184 15.61 -0.57 22.44
CA THR A 184 15.80 -1.00 23.83
C THR A 184 15.62 -2.52 23.96
N PRO A 185 16.33 -3.19 24.89
CA PRO A 185 16.19 -4.63 25.08
C PRO A 185 14.75 -5.09 25.32
N GLU A 186 13.94 -4.29 25.99
CA GLU A 186 12.54 -4.56 26.31
C GLU A 186 11.69 -4.61 25.04
N SER A 187 11.80 -3.60 24.17
CA SER A 187 11.13 -3.52 22.87
C SER A 187 11.57 -4.65 21.94
N LEU A 188 12.88 -4.88 21.81
CA LEU A 188 13.43 -5.95 20.97
C LEU A 188 12.97 -7.33 21.41
N ARG A 189 12.92 -7.61 22.72
CA ARG A 189 12.34 -8.86 23.24
C ARG A 189 10.84 -8.97 22.88
N GLY A 190 10.11 -7.86 22.86
CA GLY A 190 8.72 -7.79 22.39
C GLY A 190 8.58 -8.21 20.93
N PHE A 191 9.32 -7.56 20.03
CA PHE A 191 9.30 -7.86 18.59
C PHE A 191 9.75 -9.30 18.31
N LEU A 192 10.79 -9.78 19.00
CA LEU A 192 11.25 -11.17 18.89
C LEU A 192 10.19 -12.19 19.34
N ARG A 193 9.41 -11.90 20.39
CA ARG A 193 8.32 -12.78 20.81
C ARG A 193 7.22 -12.86 19.75
N GLN A 194 6.85 -11.72 19.16
CA GLN A 194 5.86 -11.67 18.07
C GLN A 194 6.36 -12.39 16.82
N ALA A 195 7.60 -12.12 16.41
CA ALA A 195 8.22 -12.74 15.24
C ALA A 195 8.37 -14.26 15.39
N ARG A 196 8.74 -14.75 16.58
CA ARG A 196 8.79 -16.19 16.87
C ARG A 196 7.41 -16.85 16.78
N ALA A 197 6.34 -16.15 17.12
CA ALA A 197 4.99 -16.72 17.01
C ALA A 197 4.52 -16.88 15.56
N GLN A 198 5.02 -16.04 14.64
CA GLN A 198 4.60 -16.02 13.24
C GLN A 198 5.54 -16.76 12.29
N SER A 199 6.84 -16.72 12.57
CA SER A 199 7.90 -17.10 11.62
C SER A 199 8.86 -18.17 12.12
N SER A 200 8.64 -18.75 13.31
CA SER A 200 9.52 -19.81 13.85
C SER A 200 9.75 -20.96 12.87
N ARG A 201 8.70 -21.36 12.15
CA ARG A 201 8.73 -22.46 11.18
C ARG A 201 9.57 -22.18 9.94
N MET A 202 9.95 -20.93 9.67
CA MET A 202 10.75 -20.55 8.51
C MET A 202 12.25 -20.43 8.84
N GLY A 203 12.62 -20.57 10.11
CA GLY A 203 14.01 -20.53 10.58
C GLY A 203 14.43 -19.23 11.29
N PRO A 204 15.65 -19.21 11.89
CA PRO A 204 16.10 -18.11 12.75
C PRO A 204 16.31 -16.77 12.05
N LYS A 205 16.81 -16.73 10.80
CA LYS A 205 16.95 -15.49 10.04
C LYS A 205 15.59 -14.96 9.59
N ALA A 206 14.64 -15.83 9.25
CA ALA A 206 13.27 -15.41 8.97
C ALA A 206 12.62 -14.75 10.21
N VAL A 207 12.89 -15.29 11.40
CA VAL A 207 12.48 -14.66 12.67
C VAL A 207 13.18 -13.32 12.88
N ALA A 208 14.48 -13.21 12.62
CA ALA A 208 15.23 -11.95 12.76
C ALA A 208 14.70 -10.87 11.80
N ALA A 209 14.49 -11.21 10.53
CA ALA A 209 13.93 -10.30 9.53
C ALA A 209 12.50 -9.88 9.88
N ALA A 210 11.67 -10.80 10.35
CA ALA A 210 10.31 -10.49 10.82
C ALA A 210 10.30 -9.59 12.07
N ALA A 211 11.28 -9.78 12.97
CA ALA A 211 11.42 -8.90 14.14
C ALA A 211 11.84 -7.49 13.75
N GLU A 212 12.77 -7.35 12.80
CA GLU A 212 13.19 -6.04 12.29
C GLU A 212 12.05 -5.34 11.53
N ALA A 213 11.34 -6.04 10.65
CA ALA A 213 10.18 -5.48 9.96
C ALA A 213 9.06 -5.05 10.95
N ALA A 214 8.85 -5.80 12.03
CA ALA A 214 7.92 -5.43 13.09
C ALA A 214 8.39 -4.17 13.84
N ARG A 215 9.69 -4.02 14.08
CA ARG A 215 10.28 -2.81 14.68
C ARG A 215 10.10 -1.59 13.76
N GLU A 216 10.41 -1.72 12.47
CA GLU A 216 10.23 -0.65 11.49
C GLU A 216 8.77 -0.20 11.39
N THR A 217 7.84 -1.16 11.35
CA THR A 217 6.39 -0.87 11.39
C THR A 217 6.02 -0.12 12.68
N HIS A 218 6.54 -0.57 13.84
CA HIS A 218 6.30 0.10 15.10
C HIS A 218 6.84 1.54 15.12
N VAL A 219 8.04 1.79 14.57
CA VAL A 219 8.60 3.14 14.46
C VAL A 219 7.70 4.03 13.61
N ALA A 220 7.26 3.54 12.44
CA ALA A 220 6.34 4.27 11.58
C ALA A 220 5.02 4.60 12.31
N ASP A 221 4.37 3.60 12.91
CA ASP A 221 3.11 3.77 13.66
C ASP A 221 3.25 4.77 14.82
N ARG A 222 4.37 4.74 15.54
CA ARG A 222 4.65 5.68 16.63
C ARG A 222 4.85 7.11 16.13
N LEU A 223 5.50 7.31 14.98
CA LEU A 223 5.69 8.65 14.39
C LEU A 223 4.38 9.24 13.87
N VAL A 224 3.49 8.40 13.34
CA VAL A 224 2.12 8.79 12.99
C VAL A 224 1.34 9.21 14.24
N ASP A 225 1.44 8.45 15.33
CA ASP A 225 0.82 8.76 16.61
C ASP A 225 1.35 10.07 17.22
N PHE A 226 2.66 10.32 17.11
CA PHE A 226 3.29 11.61 17.49
C PHE A 226 2.68 12.77 16.71
N GLY A 227 2.62 12.67 15.38
CA GLY A 227 2.06 13.70 14.51
C GLY A 227 0.60 14.00 14.82
N ARG A 228 -0.22 12.95 14.94
CA ARG A 228 -1.64 13.06 15.29
C ARG A 228 -1.83 13.74 16.64
N THR A 229 -1.19 13.21 17.69
CA THR A 229 -1.35 13.72 19.05
C THR A 229 -0.85 15.16 19.16
N ARG A 230 0.26 15.50 18.46
CA ARG A 230 0.81 16.85 18.49
C ARG A 230 -0.14 17.85 17.80
N ALA A 231 -0.64 17.51 16.62
CA ALA A 231 -1.62 18.33 15.91
C ALA A 231 -2.86 18.58 16.76
N GLU A 232 -3.44 17.52 17.34
CA GLU A 232 -4.61 17.61 18.23
C GLU A 232 -4.32 18.48 19.47
N SER A 233 -3.14 18.34 20.08
CA SER A 233 -2.75 19.14 21.26
C SER A 233 -2.70 20.64 21.01
N LEU A 234 -2.50 21.03 19.74
CA LEU A 234 -2.40 22.41 19.31
C LEU A 234 -3.68 22.92 18.61
N GLY A 235 -4.70 22.06 18.48
CA GLY A 235 -6.01 22.43 17.91
C GLY A 235 -6.20 22.08 16.43
N TRP A 236 -5.24 21.40 15.77
CA TRP A 236 -5.42 20.90 14.41
C TRP A 236 -6.02 19.48 14.40
N THR A 237 -6.71 19.13 13.31
CA THR A 237 -7.42 17.85 13.20
C THR A 237 -6.47 16.68 12.94
N ASP A 238 -5.37 16.94 12.24
CA ASP A 238 -4.42 15.94 11.80
C ASP A 238 -3.08 16.59 11.40
N VAL A 239 -2.08 15.75 11.12
CA VAL A 239 -0.73 16.21 10.78
C VAL A 239 -0.68 16.98 9.45
N TYR A 240 -1.61 16.71 8.52
CA TYR A 240 -1.63 17.39 7.22
C TYR A 240 -2.08 18.84 7.37
N THR A 241 -3.22 19.08 8.03
CA THR A 241 -3.73 20.44 8.29
C THR A 241 -2.75 21.24 9.14
N PHE A 242 -2.12 20.59 10.13
CA PHE A 242 -1.08 21.19 10.95
C PHE A 242 0.13 21.63 10.12
N THR A 243 0.70 20.74 9.30
CA THR A 243 1.87 21.08 8.47
C THR A 243 1.54 22.09 7.37
N LYS A 244 0.32 22.13 6.85
CA LYS A 244 -0.14 23.18 5.94
C LYS A 244 -0.26 24.55 6.63
N ALA A 245 -0.76 24.60 7.86
CA ALA A 245 -0.75 25.84 8.63
C ALA A 245 0.67 26.34 8.91
N MET A 246 1.61 25.43 9.22
CA MET A 246 3.03 25.78 9.40
C MET A 246 3.67 26.25 8.08
N ALA A 247 3.31 25.66 6.95
CA ALA A 247 3.75 26.11 5.63
C ALA A 247 3.25 27.52 5.28
N GLU A 248 1.99 27.85 5.63
CA GLU A 248 1.50 29.23 5.51
C GLU A 248 2.30 30.18 6.39
N ARG A 249 2.62 29.78 7.63
CA ARG A 249 3.44 30.59 8.54
C ARG A 249 4.82 30.89 7.95
N VAL A 250 5.47 29.88 7.35
CA VAL A 250 6.75 30.07 6.62
C VAL A 250 6.59 31.08 5.49
N ALA A 251 5.56 30.92 4.65
CA ALA A 251 5.29 31.83 3.54
C ALA A 251 4.99 33.26 4.00
N GLU A 252 4.28 33.41 5.12
CA GLU A 252 4.00 34.71 5.72
C GLU A 252 5.28 35.38 6.23
N GLU A 253 6.05 34.68 7.08
CA GLU A 253 7.21 35.26 7.76
C GLU A 253 8.43 35.46 6.84
N GLU A 254 8.70 34.52 5.93
CA GLU A 254 9.91 34.55 5.10
C GLU A 254 9.71 35.32 3.78
N TRP A 255 8.47 35.53 3.34
CA TRP A 255 8.16 36.13 2.04
C TRP A 255 7.20 37.31 2.13
N ALA A 256 5.99 37.13 2.68
CA ALA A 256 5.00 38.21 2.71
C ALA A 256 5.46 39.39 3.59
N ASP A 257 5.93 39.09 4.81
CA ASP A 257 6.33 40.09 5.81
C ASP A 257 7.65 40.79 5.43
N THR A 258 8.37 40.28 4.43
CA THR A 258 9.56 40.92 3.82
C THR A 258 9.21 41.81 2.61
N GLY A 259 7.92 41.94 2.27
CA GLY A 259 7.40 42.86 1.25
C GLY A 259 7.04 42.20 -0.09
N HIS A 260 7.23 40.89 -0.22
CA HIS A 260 6.95 40.17 -1.46
C HIS A 260 5.48 39.74 -1.58
N ARG A 261 5.04 39.48 -2.82
CA ARG A 261 3.63 39.18 -3.12
C ARG A 261 3.31 37.70 -2.96
N VAL A 262 2.25 37.40 -2.20
CA VAL A 262 1.70 36.04 -2.08
C VAL A 262 0.18 36.05 -1.98
N SER A 263 -0.45 35.08 -2.66
CA SER A 263 -1.87 34.76 -2.52
C SER A 263 -2.04 33.31 -2.09
N PHE A 264 -2.74 33.09 -0.99
CA PHE A 264 -3.04 31.76 -0.47
C PHE A 264 -4.36 31.25 -1.02
N VAL A 265 -4.32 30.15 -1.79
CA VAL A 265 -5.51 29.45 -2.30
C VAL A 265 -5.78 28.27 -1.39
N ARG A 266 -6.86 28.33 -0.61
CA ARG A 266 -7.28 27.36 0.39
C ARG A 266 -8.53 26.61 -0.09
N PRO A 267 -8.37 25.56 -0.89
CA PRO A 267 -9.50 24.71 -1.29
C PRO A 267 -9.99 23.84 -0.13
N SER A 268 -11.27 23.49 -0.18
CA SER A 268 -11.84 22.40 0.62
C SER A 268 -11.52 21.01 0.01
N ILE A 269 -12.36 19.99 0.25
CA ILE A 269 -12.13 18.65 -0.29
C ILE A 269 -12.31 18.69 -1.81
N ILE A 270 -11.20 18.57 -2.54
CA ILE A 270 -11.22 18.65 -4.01
C ILE A 270 -11.69 17.32 -4.60
N GLU A 271 -12.80 17.36 -5.31
CA GLU A 271 -13.39 16.21 -6.00
C GLU A 271 -13.41 16.40 -7.53
N SER A 272 -14.06 15.48 -8.25
CA SER A 272 -14.07 15.45 -9.72
C SER A 272 -14.50 16.77 -10.35
N ALA A 273 -13.96 17.09 -11.53
CA ALA A 273 -14.32 18.28 -12.28
C ALA A 273 -15.82 18.38 -12.57
N LEU A 274 -16.39 19.57 -12.43
CA LEU A 274 -17.75 19.85 -12.88
C LEU A 274 -17.79 20.01 -14.41
N ARG A 275 -16.82 20.74 -14.98
CA ARG A 275 -16.76 21.11 -16.39
C ARG A 275 -15.40 20.80 -17.02
N HIS A 276 -14.31 21.26 -16.41
CA HIS A 276 -12.97 21.19 -17.03
C HIS A 276 -11.99 20.34 -16.22
N PRO A 277 -11.12 19.53 -16.86
CA PRO A 277 -10.95 19.37 -18.31
C PRO A 277 -12.12 18.66 -18.99
N HIS A 278 -12.88 17.83 -18.29
CA HIS A 278 -14.18 17.31 -18.71
C HIS A 278 -14.99 16.91 -17.47
N PRO A 279 -16.33 16.86 -17.55
CA PRO A 279 -17.17 16.47 -16.41
C PRO A 279 -16.78 15.08 -15.88
N GLY A 280 -16.58 14.99 -14.56
CA GLY A 280 -16.26 13.73 -13.87
C GLY A 280 -14.78 13.39 -13.89
N TRP A 281 -13.92 14.23 -14.49
CA TRP A 281 -12.49 13.99 -14.46
C TRP A 281 -11.94 14.00 -13.02
N ILE A 282 -11.27 12.91 -12.64
CA ILE A 282 -10.64 12.72 -11.34
C ILE A 282 -9.45 11.76 -11.49
N ASP A 283 -8.33 12.03 -10.81
CA ASP A 283 -7.13 11.19 -10.91
C ASP A 283 -6.88 10.38 -9.64
N GLY A 284 -7.31 9.11 -9.66
CA GLY A 284 -7.29 8.23 -8.49
C GLY A 284 -8.37 8.59 -7.47
N PHE A 285 -8.56 7.72 -6.49
CA PHE A 285 -9.52 7.95 -5.41
C PHE A 285 -9.10 9.13 -4.54
N LYS A 286 -10.06 10.01 -4.24
CA LYS A 286 -9.92 11.15 -3.33
C LYS A 286 -10.41 10.81 -1.95
N VAL A 287 -10.55 11.83 -1.12
CA VAL A 287 -10.82 11.67 0.31
C VAL A 287 -12.20 11.03 0.52
N ALA A 288 -13.23 11.42 -0.24
CA ALA A 288 -14.57 10.85 -0.09
C ALA A 288 -14.77 9.50 -0.79
N ASP A 289 -14.09 9.25 -1.93
CA ASP A 289 -14.41 8.09 -2.79
C ASP A 289 -14.28 6.72 -2.11
N PRO A 290 -13.22 6.39 -1.36
CA PRO A 290 -13.12 5.09 -0.70
C PRO A 290 -14.25 4.86 0.30
N LEU A 291 -14.74 5.93 0.94
CA LEU A 291 -15.88 5.88 1.84
C LEU A 291 -17.17 5.59 1.07
N ILE A 292 -17.40 6.32 -0.02
CA ILE A 292 -18.54 6.12 -0.92
C ILE A 292 -18.56 4.67 -1.45
N MET A 293 -17.41 4.15 -1.88
CA MET A 293 -17.30 2.80 -2.42
C MET A 293 -17.44 1.71 -1.34
N ALA A 294 -16.93 1.94 -0.12
CA ALA A 294 -17.13 1.03 1.01
C ALA A 294 -18.60 0.99 1.48
N TYR A 295 -19.33 2.09 1.31
CA TYR A 295 -20.77 2.12 1.52
C TYR A 295 -21.51 1.37 0.41
N ALA A 296 -21.19 1.67 -0.86
CA ALA A 296 -21.84 1.09 -2.02
C ALA A 296 -21.71 -0.44 -2.10
N ASN A 297 -20.63 -1.01 -1.56
CA ASN A 297 -20.41 -2.46 -1.51
C ASN A 297 -20.86 -3.11 -0.18
N GLY A 298 -21.62 -2.38 0.66
CA GLY A 298 -22.19 -2.89 1.90
C GLY A 298 -21.18 -3.14 3.03
N SER A 299 -19.90 -2.78 2.87
CA SER A 299 -18.88 -2.95 3.92
C SER A 299 -19.05 -1.96 5.07
N LEU A 300 -19.64 -0.79 4.81
CA LEU A 300 -19.80 0.30 5.76
C LEU A 300 -21.29 0.60 6.01
N THR A 301 -21.78 0.26 7.20
CA THR A 301 -23.21 0.39 7.58
C THR A 301 -23.47 1.54 8.57
N GLU A 302 -22.43 2.04 9.22
CA GLU A 302 -22.50 3.07 10.25
C GLU A 302 -21.37 4.08 10.02
N PHE A 303 -21.64 5.37 10.25
CA PHE A 303 -20.64 6.42 10.07
C PHE A 303 -20.62 7.40 11.26
N PRO A 304 -19.45 7.66 11.88
CA PRO A 304 -19.33 8.56 13.02
C PRO A 304 -19.27 10.03 12.59
N GLY A 305 -20.42 10.65 12.33
CA GLY A 305 -20.52 12.08 11.98
C GLY A 305 -21.86 12.69 12.41
N HIS A 306 -21.98 14.01 12.35
CA HIS A 306 -23.27 14.69 12.54
C HIS A 306 -23.96 14.83 11.17
N ALA A 307 -25.21 14.39 11.07
CA ALA A 307 -25.99 14.46 9.84
C ALA A 307 -26.19 15.91 9.34
N ASP A 308 -26.15 16.87 10.26
CA ASP A 308 -26.39 18.29 10.03
C ASP A 308 -25.11 19.09 9.75
N SER A 309 -23.93 18.46 9.84
CA SER A 309 -22.67 19.13 9.48
C SER A 309 -22.63 19.43 7.98
N VAL A 310 -22.12 20.61 7.63
CA VAL A 310 -21.83 20.98 6.24
C VAL A 310 -20.54 20.27 5.83
N LEU A 311 -20.60 19.58 4.68
CA LEU A 311 -19.44 18.95 4.08
C LEU A 311 -18.93 19.81 2.94
N ASP A 312 -17.81 20.49 3.18
CA ASP A 312 -17.16 21.31 2.17
C ASP A 312 -16.39 20.45 1.15
N ILE A 313 -17.05 20.22 0.01
CA ILE A 313 -16.50 19.67 -1.22
C ILE A 313 -16.43 20.77 -2.28
N ILE A 314 -15.42 20.71 -3.14
CA ILE A 314 -15.29 21.60 -4.28
C ILE A 314 -14.81 20.85 -5.54
N PRO A 315 -15.40 21.08 -6.73
CA PRO A 315 -14.88 20.55 -7.98
C PRO A 315 -13.49 21.12 -8.31
N VAL A 316 -12.58 20.28 -8.81
CA VAL A 316 -11.18 20.68 -9.11
C VAL A 316 -11.04 21.86 -10.08
N ASP A 317 -11.96 22.02 -11.03
CA ASP A 317 -11.94 23.14 -11.98
C ASP A 317 -12.13 24.49 -11.30
N PHE A 318 -12.85 24.57 -10.19
CA PHE A 318 -13.04 25.84 -9.47
C PHE A 318 -11.72 26.31 -8.86
N VAL A 319 -10.97 25.38 -8.28
CA VAL A 319 -9.63 25.66 -7.72
C VAL A 319 -8.67 26.09 -8.81
N VAL A 320 -8.69 25.39 -9.96
CA VAL A 320 -7.90 25.77 -11.14
C VAL A 320 -8.29 27.18 -11.61
N ASN A 321 -9.57 27.49 -11.73
CA ASN A 321 -10.03 28.77 -12.25
C ASN A 321 -9.66 29.95 -11.33
N VAL A 322 -9.66 29.75 -10.00
CA VAL A 322 -9.13 30.75 -9.05
C VAL A 322 -7.64 30.99 -9.28
N ILE A 323 -6.83 29.93 -9.43
CA ILE A 323 -5.39 30.05 -9.70
C ILE A 323 -5.16 30.82 -11.00
N LEU A 324 -5.92 30.50 -12.06
CA LEU A 324 -5.83 31.18 -13.35
C LEU A 324 -6.25 32.65 -13.27
N ALA A 325 -7.29 32.98 -12.51
CA ALA A 325 -7.71 34.36 -12.29
C ALA A 325 -6.62 35.19 -11.59
N LEU A 326 -5.90 34.60 -10.64
CA LEU A 326 -4.76 35.25 -9.98
C LEU A 326 -3.59 35.48 -10.95
N VAL A 327 -3.30 34.50 -11.83
CA VAL A 327 -2.32 34.66 -12.91
C VAL A 327 -2.70 35.82 -13.84
N ASP A 328 -3.96 35.91 -14.26
CA ASP A 328 -4.42 36.98 -15.15
C ASP A 328 -4.38 38.36 -14.50
N ARG A 329 -4.72 38.43 -13.20
CA ARG A 329 -4.66 39.67 -12.43
C ARG A 329 -3.24 40.20 -12.31
N GLU A 330 -2.27 39.32 -12.07
CA GLU A 330 -0.86 39.67 -12.01
C GLU A 330 -0.36 40.22 -13.35
N ARG A 331 -0.74 39.60 -14.47
CA ARG A 331 -0.42 40.08 -15.81
C ARG A 331 -0.99 41.47 -16.10
N ALA A 332 -2.26 41.70 -15.74
CA ALA A 332 -2.88 43.01 -15.90
C ALA A 332 -2.14 44.10 -15.10
N HIS A 333 -1.67 43.79 -13.89
CA HIS A 333 -0.86 44.72 -13.09
C HIS A 333 0.50 45.03 -13.71
N ALA A 334 1.14 44.05 -14.34
CA ALA A 334 2.39 44.23 -15.07
C ALA A 334 2.21 45.10 -16.33
N GLU A 335 1.13 44.89 -17.09
CA GLU A 335 0.82 45.66 -18.31
C GLU A 335 0.45 47.13 -18.04
N ASP A 336 -0.25 47.40 -16.94
CA ASP A 336 -0.68 48.77 -16.54
C ASP A 336 0.46 49.64 -15.96
N GLY A 337 1.70 49.12 -15.86
CA GLY A 337 2.83 49.83 -15.24
C GLY A 337 2.64 50.09 -13.73
N ARG A 338 1.62 49.46 -13.12
CA ARG A 338 1.32 49.54 -11.68
C ARG A 338 2.15 48.57 -10.85
N ALA A 339 2.93 47.71 -11.49
CA ALA A 339 3.96 46.89 -10.84
C ALA A 339 4.96 47.77 -10.07
N ASP A 340 5.41 48.89 -10.68
CA ASP A 340 6.39 49.82 -10.08
C ASP A 340 5.73 50.93 -9.23
N ALA A 341 4.50 51.36 -9.54
CA ALA A 341 3.83 52.44 -8.81
C ALA A 341 3.42 52.09 -7.37
N ALA A 342 3.49 50.81 -6.99
CA ALA A 342 3.21 50.31 -5.63
C ALA A 342 4.46 50.13 -4.76
N HIS A 343 5.64 50.59 -5.23
CA HIS A 343 6.87 50.68 -4.42
C HIS A 343 6.98 52.02 -3.67
N GLY A 344 5.94 52.87 -3.71
CA GLY A 344 6.03 54.30 -3.40
C GLY A 344 5.78 54.72 -1.96
N ASP A 345 5.24 53.87 -1.09
CA ASP A 345 4.80 54.24 0.27
C ASP A 345 5.42 53.42 1.42
N GLY A 346 6.24 52.41 1.12
CA GLY A 346 6.98 51.65 2.13
C GLY A 346 6.11 50.83 3.09
N LEU A 347 4.83 50.63 2.77
CA LEU A 347 3.94 49.74 3.50
C LEU A 347 4.02 48.31 2.91
N PRO A 348 4.15 47.26 3.73
CA PRO A 348 4.11 45.88 3.23
C PRO A 348 2.77 45.59 2.54
N ARG A 349 2.79 44.94 1.37
CA ARG A 349 1.57 44.41 0.76
C ARG A 349 1.03 43.28 1.63
N GLU A 350 -0.20 43.43 2.11
CA GLU A 350 -0.83 42.36 2.88
C GLU A 350 -1.06 41.11 2.00
N PRO A 351 -0.75 39.91 2.50
CA PRO A 351 -1.07 38.67 1.79
C PRO A 351 -2.58 38.51 1.64
N GLU A 352 -2.99 37.94 0.51
CA GLU A 352 -4.41 37.66 0.23
C GLU A 352 -4.75 36.19 0.47
N TYR A 353 -5.98 35.93 0.91
CA TYR A 353 -6.45 34.59 1.24
C TYR A 353 -7.74 34.31 0.48
N PHE A 354 -7.82 33.17 -0.20
CA PHE A 354 -8.95 32.77 -1.02
C PHE A 354 -9.41 31.37 -0.62
N HIS A 355 -10.58 31.28 -0.03
CA HIS A 355 -11.23 30.02 0.31
C HIS A 355 -12.04 29.53 -0.90
N VAL A 356 -11.59 28.43 -1.52
CA VAL A 356 -12.33 27.78 -2.61
C VAL A 356 -13.22 26.69 -2.00
N VAL A 357 -14.37 27.13 -1.49
CA VAL A 357 -15.25 26.39 -0.59
C VAL A 357 -16.72 26.60 -0.97
N SER A 358 -17.61 25.76 -0.46
CA SER A 358 -19.05 25.85 -0.75
C SER A 358 -19.90 26.19 0.47
N GLY A 359 -19.35 26.06 1.68
CA GLY A 359 -20.12 26.03 2.92
C GLY A 359 -20.97 27.27 3.20
N THR A 360 -20.51 28.48 2.87
CA THR A 360 -21.31 29.70 3.07
C THR A 360 -22.29 29.95 1.92
N SER A 361 -21.83 29.84 0.67
CA SER A 361 -22.59 30.29 -0.51
C SER A 361 -23.47 29.21 -1.15
N ASN A 362 -23.13 27.94 -1.02
CA ASN A 362 -23.90 26.81 -1.54
C ASN A 362 -23.69 25.55 -0.66
N PRO A 363 -24.17 25.55 0.60
CA PRO A 363 -23.87 24.50 1.56
C PRO A 363 -24.37 23.13 1.10
N LEU A 364 -23.56 22.09 1.35
CA LEU A 364 -23.92 20.69 1.20
C LEU A 364 -24.02 20.03 2.58
N PRO A 365 -25.22 19.90 3.16
CA PRO A 365 -25.41 19.11 4.38
C PRO A 365 -25.04 17.64 4.16
N PHE A 366 -24.36 17.03 5.12
CA PHE A 366 -23.88 15.65 4.98
C PHE A 366 -25.01 14.66 4.66
N HIS A 367 -26.16 14.78 5.35
CA HIS A 367 -27.32 13.92 5.08
C HIS A 367 -27.86 14.02 3.64
N GLN A 368 -27.73 15.18 2.98
CA GLN A 368 -28.11 15.34 1.58
C GLN A 368 -27.20 14.51 0.68
N MET A 369 -25.88 14.60 0.88
CA MET A 369 -24.93 13.77 0.15
C MET A 369 -25.22 12.27 0.36
N VAL A 370 -25.42 11.85 1.60
CA VAL A 370 -25.75 10.45 1.94
C VAL A 370 -26.99 9.96 1.20
N ARG A 371 -28.06 10.75 1.24
CA ARG A 371 -29.31 10.45 0.54
C ARG A 371 -29.05 10.27 -0.96
N THR A 372 -28.36 11.22 -1.58
CA THR A 372 -28.07 11.23 -3.01
C THR A 372 -27.20 10.06 -3.45
N VAL A 373 -26.16 9.72 -2.66
CA VAL A 373 -25.31 8.53 -2.89
C VAL A 373 -26.12 7.25 -2.76
N ARG A 374 -26.98 7.15 -1.74
CA ARG A 374 -27.84 5.98 -1.52
C ARG A 374 -28.81 5.78 -2.69
N GLU A 375 -29.51 6.83 -3.11
CA GLU A 375 -30.42 6.79 -4.25
C GLU A 375 -29.71 6.28 -5.51
N TYR A 376 -28.52 6.79 -5.81
CA TYR A 376 -27.75 6.36 -6.96
C TYR A 376 -27.42 4.86 -6.96
N PHE A 377 -26.97 4.31 -5.82
CA PHE A 377 -26.61 2.89 -5.72
C PHE A 377 -27.79 1.95 -5.53
N LEU A 378 -28.95 2.44 -5.06
CA LEU A 378 -30.19 1.66 -5.11
C LEU A 378 -30.65 1.46 -6.55
N ASP A 379 -30.52 2.49 -7.39
CA ASP A 379 -30.84 2.41 -8.81
C ASP A 379 -29.77 1.63 -9.59
N ARG A 380 -28.51 1.67 -9.14
CA ARG A 380 -27.34 1.07 -9.81
C ARG A 380 -26.46 0.28 -8.83
N PRO A 381 -26.93 -0.86 -8.30
CA PRO A 381 -26.19 -1.62 -7.31
C PRO A 381 -24.88 -2.16 -7.88
N LEU A 382 -23.84 -2.18 -7.05
CA LEU A 382 -22.56 -2.78 -7.43
C LEU A 382 -22.66 -4.31 -7.37
N PRO A 383 -22.08 -5.04 -8.34
CA PRO A 383 -22.04 -6.49 -8.28
C PRO A 383 -21.06 -6.97 -7.19
N ASP A 384 -21.45 -7.99 -6.47
CA ASP A 384 -20.58 -8.72 -5.54
C ASP A 384 -19.60 -9.65 -6.32
N PRO A 385 -18.69 -10.38 -5.64
CA PRO A 385 -17.77 -11.30 -6.30
C PRO A 385 -18.45 -12.44 -7.08
N ASP A 386 -19.69 -12.79 -6.74
CA ASP A 386 -20.49 -13.83 -7.39
C ASP A 386 -21.37 -13.26 -8.52
N GLY A 387 -21.34 -11.92 -8.71
CA GLY A 387 -22.05 -11.20 -9.77
C GLY A 387 -23.43 -10.69 -9.36
N GLU A 388 -23.84 -10.91 -8.11
CA GLU A 388 -25.15 -10.53 -7.60
C GLU A 388 -25.19 -9.06 -7.13
N PRO A 389 -26.33 -8.36 -7.24
CA PRO A 389 -26.47 -7.01 -6.75
C PRO A 389 -26.19 -6.91 -5.25
N THR A 390 -25.24 -6.07 -4.84
CA THR A 390 -24.93 -5.85 -3.44
C THR A 390 -26.03 -5.02 -2.77
N PRO A 391 -26.64 -5.48 -1.65
CA PRO A 391 -27.61 -4.69 -0.92
C PRO A 391 -26.97 -3.43 -0.34
N VAL A 392 -27.52 -2.26 -0.68
CA VAL A 392 -27.06 -0.97 -0.15
C VAL A 392 -27.69 -0.76 1.24
N PRO A 393 -26.88 -0.64 2.31
CA PRO A 393 -27.41 -0.47 3.65
C PRO A 393 -28.04 0.91 3.84
N GLU A 394 -28.90 1.05 4.85
CA GLU A 394 -29.33 2.37 5.31
C GLU A 394 -28.27 2.91 6.28
N TRP A 395 -27.70 4.08 5.95
CA TRP A 395 -26.71 4.71 6.83
C TRP A 395 -27.38 5.28 8.06
N SER A 396 -26.90 4.84 9.23
CA SER A 396 -27.25 5.45 10.50
C SER A 396 -26.08 6.28 11.01
N PHE A 397 -26.41 7.33 11.77
CA PHE A 397 -25.46 8.22 12.46
C PHE A 397 -25.47 7.98 13.97
N PRO A 398 -25.10 6.78 14.46
CA PRO A 398 -25.07 6.52 15.89
C PRO A 398 -23.90 7.27 16.55
N ASN A 399 -24.04 7.53 17.85
CA ASN A 399 -22.99 8.17 18.63
C ASN A 399 -21.65 7.41 18.50
N SER A 400 -20.54 8.13 18.32
CA SER A 400 -19.22 7.57 17.97
C SER A 400 -18.69 6.54 18.98
N GLU A 401 -19.07 6.65 20.26
CA GLU A 401 -18.68 5.69 21.28
C GLU A 401 -19.30 4.29 21.07
N LEU A 402 -20.55 4.24 20.59
CA LEU A 402 -21.24 2.97 20.31
C LEU A 402 -20.61 2.24 19.12
N ILE A 403 -20.18 2.99 18.09
CA ILE A 403 -19.46 2.45 16.94
C ILE A 403 -18.13 1.84 17.39
N GLU A 404 -17.34 2.56 18.20
CA GLU A 404 -16.05 2.05 18.71
C GLU A 404 -16.22 0.76 19.52
N GLN A 405 -17.23 0.68 20.39
CA GLN A 405 -17.52 -0.52 21.16
C GLN A 405 -17.87 -1.71 20.26
N ARG A 406 -18.69 -1.50 19.22
CA ARG A 406 -19.05 -2.53 18.23
C ARG A 406 -17.84 -2.99 17.42
N ILE A 407 -16.98 -2.07 16.99
CA ILE A 407 -15.72 -2.40 16.28
C ILE A 407 -14.83 -3.27 17.18
N ARG A 408 -14.59 -2.86 18.44
CA ARG A 408 -13.77 -3.62 19.40
C ARG A 408 -14.33 -5.03 19.62
N LEU A 409 -15.65 -5.16 19.76
CA LEU A 409 -16.30 -6.47 19.93
C LEU A 409 -16.09 -7.37 18.71
N LYS A 410 -16.27 -6.84 17.50
CA LYS A 410 -16.02 -7.57 16.24
C LYS A 410 -14.55 -7.97 16.10
N GLU A 411 -13.60 -7.09 16.40
CA GLU A 411 -12.15 -7.41 16.40
C GLU A 411 -11.81 -8.53 17.38
N LEU A 412 -12.39 -8.50 18.59
CA LEU A 412 -12.14 -9.52 19.62
C LEU A 412 -12.70 -10.89 19.17
N SER A 413 -13.90 -10.88 18.58
CA SER A 413 -14.50 -12.08 17.99
C SER A 413 -13.70 -12.64 16.81
N SER A 414 -13.14 -11.78 15.95
CA SER A 414 -12.30 -12.19 14.82
C SER A 414 -10.97 -12.78 15.30
N ARG A 415 -10.33 -12.15 16.31
CA ARG A 415 -9.13 -12.70 16.96
C ARG A 415 -9.38 -14.08 17.57
N ALA A 416 -10.50 -14.25 18.27
CA ALA A 416 -10.90 -15.54 18.81
C ALA A 416 -11.14 -16.57 17.69
N GLY A 417 -11.86 -16.19 16.63
CA GLY A 417 -12.10 -17.02 15.46
C GLY A 417 -10.81 -17.46 14.76
N ARG A 418 -9.83 -16.57 14.60
CA ARG A 418 -8.52 -16.90 14.03
C ARG A 418 -7.75 -17.88 14.90
N SER A 419 -7.73 -17.67 16.22
CA SER A 419 -7.10 -18.61 17.16
C SER A 419 -7.73 -20.02 17.10
N ILE A 420 -9.03 -20.12 16.81
CA ILE A 420 -9.70 -21.41 16.59
C ILE A 420 -9.29 -22.00 15.24
N VAL A 421 -9.34 -21.23 14.16
CA VAL A 421 -8.99 -21.70 12.81
C VAL A 421 -7.54 -22.17 12.73
N ASP A 422 -6.61 -21.46 13.38
CA ASP A 422 -5.19 -21.82 13.42
C ASP A 422 -4.91 -23.15 14.15
N ARG A 423 -5.86 -23.62 14.99
CA ARG A 423 -5.77 -24.90 15.71
C ARG A 423 -6.47 -26.05 14.99
N LEU A 424 -7.22 -25.77 13.93
CA LEU A 424 -7.95 -26.80 13.16
C LEU A 424 -7.07 -27.38 12.05
N PRO A 425 -7.29 -28.65 11.66
CA PRO A 425 -6.60 -29.24 10.51
C PRO A 425 -6.86 -28.46 9.22
N SER A 426 -5.85 -28.39 8.35
CA SER A 426 -5.99 -27.81 7.01
C SER A 426 -6.96 -28.67 6.18
N SER A 427 -8.05 -28.06 5.74
CA SER A 427 -9.10 -28.68 4.91
C SER A 427 -9.69 -27.59 4.01
N ARG A 428 -10.39 -27.98 2.93
CA ARG A 428 -11.08 -27.01 2.06
C ARG A 428 -12.01 -26.07 2.84
N ARG A 429 -12.75 -26.60 3.83
CA ARG A 429 -13.66 -25.82 4.67
C ARG A 429 -12.91 -24.84 5.59
N THR A 430 -11.85 -25.29 6.25
CA THR A 430 -11.07 -24.43 7.16
C THR A 430 -10.29 -23.35 6.41
N ARG A 431 -9.78 -23.63 5.20
CA ARG A 431 -9.20 -22.62 4.29
C ARG A 431 -10.22 -21.57 3.85
N GLN A 432 -11.46 -21.97 3.51
CA GLN A 432 -12.55 -21.05 3.20
C GLN A 432 -12.90 -20.15 4.40
N TRP A 433 -12.93 -20.72 5.61
CA TRP A 433 -13.17 -19.95 6.84
C TRP A 433 -12.03 -18.95 7.10
N ALA A 434 -10.77 -19.36 6.93
CA ALA A 434 -9.61 -18.47 7.02
C ALA A 434 -9.71 -17.29 6.03
N ALA A 435 -10.12 -17.56 4.79
CA ALA A 435 -10.33 -16.53 3.78
C ALA A 435 -11.49 -15.57 4.15
N ARG A 436 -12.57 -16.09 4.77
CA ARG A 436 -13.69 -15.26 5.26
C ARG A 436 -13.27 -14.37 6.43
N LEU A 437 -12.54 -14.91 7.42
CA LEU A 437 -12.03 -14.13 8.55
C LEU A 437 -11.04 -13.05 8.09
N SER A 438 -10.16 -13.37 7.13
CA SER A 438 -9.24 -12.38 6.55
C SER A 438 -9.98 -11.21 5.89
N ARG A 439 -11.10 -11.48 5.20
CA ARG A 439 -11.96 -10.44 4.63
C ARG A 439 -12.60 -9.55 5.71
N ILE A 440 -13.10 -10.15 6.79
CA ILE A 440 -13.67 -9.42 7.94
C ILE A 440 -12.61 -8.53 8.59
N ASP A 441 -11.41 -9.05 8.87
CA ASP A 441 -10.29 -8.28 9.43
C ASP A 441 -9.87 -7.12 8.53
N SER A 442 -9.87 -7.33 7.22
CA SER A 442 -9.59 -6.25 6.26
C SER A 442 -10.66 -5.17 6.34
N GLY A 443 -11.94 -5.56 6.34
CA GLY A 443 -13.06 -4.62 6.44
C GLY A 443 -13.06 -3.84 7.75
N LEU A 444 -12.79 -4.48 8.89
CA LEU A 444 -12.70 -3.82 10.20
C LEU A 444 -11.53 -2.84 10.27
N ARG A 445 -10.37 -3.18 9.69
CA ARG A 445 -9.24 -2.26 9.61
C ARG A 445 -9.55 -1.05 8.75
N SER A 446 -10.15 -1.26 7.57
CA SER A 446 -10.58 -0.15 6.71
C SER A 446 -11.61 0.74 7.41
N LEU A 447 -12.62 0.14 8.07
CA LEU A 447 -13.62 0.86 8.85
C LEU A 447 -12.98 1.73 9.93
N ARG A 448 -12.02 1.18 10.68
CA ARG A 448 -11.31 1.91 11.74
C ARG A 448 -10.46 3.05 11.17
N GLN A 449 -9.74 2.78 10.10
CA GLN A 449 -8.94 3.80 9.41
C GLN A 449 -9.84 4.96 8.96
N PHE A 450 -10.98 4.67 8.30
CA PHE A 450 -11.91 5.71 7.87
C PHE A 450 -12.58 6.44 9.03
N ALA A 451 -13.00 5.72 10.08
CA ALA A 451 -13.58 6.33 11.26
C ALA A 451 -12.61 7.28 11.97
N ASP A 452 -11.33 6.90 12.11
CA ASP A 452 -10.33 7.72 12.78
C ASP A 452 -9.90 8.92 11.91
N LEU A 453 -9.74 8.73 10.59
CA LEU A 453 -9.34 9.80 9.67
C LEU A 453 -10.45 10.86 9.47
N TYR A 454 -11.72 10.45 9.42
CA TYR A 454 -12.82 11.35 9.03
C TYR A 454 -13.67 11.87 10.19
N ARG A 455 -13.39 11.43 11.41
CA ARG A 455 -14.12 11.87 12.62
C ARG A 455 -14.16 13.38 12.75
N GLN A 456 -13.05 14.07 12.51
CA GLN A 456 -12.96 15.51 12.73
C GLN A 456 -13.63 16.32 11.62
N TYR A 457 -13.50 15.87 10.37
CA TYR A 457 -14.11 16.53 9.20
C TYR A 457 -15.64 16.41 9.18
N THR A 458 -16.17 15.30 9.68
CA THR A 458 -17.63 15.05 9.65
C THR A 458 -18.36 15.41 10.94
N LYS A 459 -17.62 15.96 11.92
CA LYS A 459 -18.16 16.57 13.13
C LYS A 459 -17.93 18.08 13.18
N THR A 460 -17.40 18.66 12.11
CA THR A 460 -17.12 20.09 12.08
C THR A 460 -18.41 20.90 12.16
N GLU A 461 -18.41 21.90 13.05
CA GLU A 461 -19.41 22.97 13.12
C GLU A 461 -18.86 24.25 12.47
N MET A 462 -17.81 24.11 11.66
CA MET A 462 -17.17 25.21 10.95
C MET A 462 -17.80 25.40 9.57
N VAL A 463 -18.06 26.64 9.21
CA VAL A 463 -18.54 27.05 7.89
C VAL A 463 -17.51 28.00 7.30
N PHE A 464 -16.93 27.67 6.15
CA PHE A 464 -15.92 28.52 5.52
C PHE A 464 -16.58 29.64 4.72
N ASP A 465 -16.15 30.87 4.98
CA ASP A 465 -16.51 32.05 4.18
C ASP A 465 -15.70 32.09 2.88
N ASP A 466 -16.25 32.69 1.83
CA ASP A 466 -15.70 32.78 0.47
C ASP A 466 -15.80 34.21 -0.12
N ALA A 467 -16.01 35.23 0.73
CA ALA A 467 -16.23 36.61 0.33
C ALA A 467 -15.16 37.20 -0.60
N ALA A 468 -13.87 37.01 -0.32
CA ALA A 468 -12.74 37.44 -1.14
C ALA A 468 -12.67 36.64 -2.46
N THR A 469 -12.96 35.34 -2.42
CA THR A 469 -13.07 34.51 -3.63
C THR A 469 -14.22 34.97 -4.54
N ARG A 470 -15.38 35.29 -3.99
CA ARG A 470 -16.50 35.88 -4.76
C ARG A 470 -16.16 37.27 -5.30
N ALA A 471 -15.44 38.08 -4.53
CA ALA A 471 -14.96 39.38 -5.00
C ALA A 471 -13.98 39.24 -6.17
N LEU A 472 -13.08 38.24 -6.14
CA LEU A 472 -12.19 37.92 -7.25
C LEU A 472 -12.97 37.52 -8.50
N GLN A 473 -14.02 36.69 -8.37
CA GLN A 473 -14.89 36.36 -9.50
C GLN A 473 -15.59 37.58 -10.08
N ALA A 474 -16.17 38.42 -9.21
CA ALA A 474 -16.91 39.61 -9.65
C ALA A 474 -16.02 40.63 -10.38
N ALA A 475 -14.71 40.61 -10.14
CA ALA A 475 -13.73 41.44 -10.83
C ALA A 475 -13.36 40.94 -12.24
N LEU A 476 -13.74 39.72 -12.62
CA LEU A 476 -13.43 39.17 -13.94
C LEU A 476 -14.29 39.83 -15.04
N PRO A 477 -13.75 39.97 -16.28
CA PRO A 477 -14.51 40.53 -17.39
C PRO A 477 -15.82 39.76 -17.66
N PRO A 478 -16.93 40.44 -18.05
CA PRO A 478 -18.16 39.77 -18.45
C PRO A 478 -17.91 38.75 -19.57
N GLY A 479 -18.40 37.52 -19.39
CA GLY A 479 -18.19 36.43 -20.36
C GLY A 479 -16.84 35.72 -20.24
N HIS A 480 -16.09 35.92 -19.15
CA HIS A 480 -14.91 35.12 -18.84
C HIS A 480 -15.27 33.62 -18.85
N ALA A 481 -14.55 32.81 -19.64
CA ALA A 481 -14.95 31.43 -19.95
C ALA A 481 -14.89 30.46 -18.76
N ARG A 482 -14.22 30.84 -17.67
CA ARG A 482 -13.88 29.97 -16.54
C ARG A 482 -14.44 30.52 -15.21
N SER A 483 -15.74 30.33 -14.99
CA SER A 483 -16.42 30.65 -13.72
C SER A 483 -15.97 29.71 -12.59
N PHE A 484 -15.93 30.23 -11.37
CA PHE A 484 -15.81 29.48 -10.12
C PHE A 484 -16.89 29.88 -9.11
N ASP A 485 -18.08 30.27 -9.60
CA ASP A 485 -19.23 30.60 -8.76
C ASP A 485 -19.88 29.32 -8.26
N VAL A 486 -19.68 29.04 -6.99
CA VAL A 486 -20.13 27.80 -6.34
C VAL A 486 -21.65 27.66 -6.32
N THR A 487 -22.41 28.74 -6.51
CA THR A 487 -23.87 28.69 -6.62
C THR A 487 -24.35 28.03 -7.91
N GLU A 488 -23.48 27.87 -8.90
CA GLU A 488 -23.75 27.15 -10.14
C GLU A 488 -23.73 25.60 -9.97
N ILE A 489 -23.33 25.11 -8.80
CA ILE A 489 -23.25 23.67 -8.49
C ILE A 489 -24.63 23.17 -8.05
N ASP A 490 -25.28 22.38 -8.91
CA ASP A 490 -26.40 21.52 -8.50
C ASP A 490 -25.83 20.22 -7.90
N TRP A 491 -25.90 20.10 -6.58
CA TRP A 491 -25.31 18.97 -5.85
C TRP A 491 -25.89 17.61 -6.26
N ASP A 492 -27.21 17.51 -6.46
CA ASP A 492 -27.84 16.24 -6.80
C ASP A 492 -27.42 15.80 -8.21
N ARG A 493 -27.39 16.73 -9.17
CA ARG A 493 -26.87 16.49 -10.52
C ARG A 493 -25.37 16.15 -10.50
N TYR A 494 -24.57 16.92 -9.76
CA TYR A 494 -23.13 16.72 -9.67
C TYR A 494 -22.80 15.31 -9.17
N PHE A 495 -23.44 14.84 -8.10
CA PHE A 495 -23.18 13.49 -7.61
C PHE A 495 -23.72 12.41 -8.55
N LYS A 496 -25.00 12.49 -8.96
CA LYS A 496 -25.66 11.41 -9.70
C LYS A 496 -25.15 11.26 -11.13
N ASP A 497 -24.89 12.37 -11.81
CA ASP A 497 -24.63 12.38 -13.24
C ASP A 497 -23.14 12.53 -13.57
N ILE A 498 -22.33 13.05 -12.63
CA ILE A 498 -20.93 13.41 -12.89
C ILE A 498 -19.98 12.59 -12.01
N HIS A 499 -20.01 12.80 -10.70
CA HIS A 499 -19.00 12.27 -9.77
C HIS A 499 -19.13 10.75 -9.55
N LEU A 500 -20.31 10.24 -9.14
CA LEU A 500 -20.49 8.81 -8.84
C LEU A 500 -20.29 7.90 -10.06
N PRO A 501 -20.74 8.25 -11.27
CA PRO A 501 -20.40 7.49 -12.48
C PRO A 501 -18.90 7.38 -12.71
N ALA A 502 -18.16 8.48 -12.56
CA ALA A 502 -16.71 8.51 -12.75
C ALA A 502 -15.97 7.64 -11.73
N VAL A 503 -16.31 7.77 -10.44
CA VAL A 503 -15.73 6.96 -9.35
C VAL A 503 -16.02 5.47 -9.53
N THR A 504 -17.23 5.15 -9.97
CA THR A 504 -17.63 3.76 -10.26
C THR A 504 -16.82 3.18 -11.42
N GLU A 505 -16.66 3.91 -12.52
CA GLU A 505 -15.86 3.43 -13.66
C GLU A 505 -14.38 3.31 -13.31
N LEU A 506 -13.82 4.24 -12.53
CA LEU A 506 -12.48 4.12 -11.99
C LEU A 506 -12.33 2.80 -11.21
N THR A 507 -13.24 2.50 -10.30
CA THR A 507 -13.25 1.23 -9.54
C THR A 507 -13.26 0.02 -10.47
N ARG A 508 -14.14 0.00 -11.47
CA ARG A 508 -14.21 -1.09 -12.45
C ARG A 508 -12.93 -1.22 -13.26
N SER A 509 -12.32 -0.11 -13.67
CA SER A 509 -11.08 -0.11 -14.43
C SER A 509 -9.92 -0.70 -13.62
N TYR A 510 -9.82 -0.36 -12.33
CA TYR A 510 -8.84 -0.96 -11.42
C TYR A 510 -9.11 -2.45 -11.21
N ALA A 511 -10.38 -2.84 -11.04
CA ALA A 511 -10.78 -4.23 -10.93
C ALA A 511 -10.45 -5.05 -12.19
N ARG A 512 -10.71 -4.52 -13.40
CA ARG A 512 -10.36 -5.16 -14.68
C ARG A 512 -8.85 -5.32 -14.85
N LYS A 513 -8.06 -4.28 -14.55
CA LYS A 513 -6.58 -4.35 -14.59
C LYS A 513 -6.06 -5.42 -13.63
N ARG A 514 -6.60 -5.47 -12.41
CA ARG A 514 -6.27 -6.49 -11.42
C ARG A 514 -6.68 -7.89 -11.88
N GLY A 515 -7.90 -8.04 -12.39
CA GLY A 515 -8.45 -9.29 -12.92
C GLY A 515 -7.63 -9.86 -14.07
N ARG A 516 -7.15 -9.02 -15.01
CA ARG A 516 -6.24 -9.43 -16.09
C ARG A 516 -4.89 -9.91 -15.58
N SER A 517 -4.36 -9.28 -14.52
CA SER A 517 -3.11 -9.72 -13.87
C SER A 517 -3.29 -11.07 -13.17
N THR A 518 -4.39 -11.30 -12.46
CA THR A 518 -4.67 -12.59 -11.81
C THR A 518 -5.05 -13.69 -12.80
N ALA A 519 -5.83 -13.39 -13.84
CA ALA A 519 -6.17 -14.37 -14.89
C ALA A 519 -4.92 -14.84 -15.65
N ARG A 520 -3.98 -13.94 -15.93
CA ARG A 520 -2.68 -14.27 -16.51
C ARG A 520 -1.79 -15.12 -15.58
N GLN A 521 -2.02 -15.09 -14.26
CA GLN A 521 -1.36 -15.97 -13.29
C GLN A 521 -2.12 -17.30 -13.07
N ALA A 522 -3.42 -17.36 -13.36
CA ALA A 522 -4.28 -18.53 -13.09
C ALA A 522 -4.36 -19.53 -14.25
N SER A 523 -4.13 -19.11 -15.50
CA SER A 523 -4.01 -20.07 -16.61
C SER A 523 -2.73 -20.89 -16.46
N PRO A 524 -2.78 -22.23 -16.53
CA PRO A 524 -1.57 -23.05 -16.56
C PRO A 524 -0.86 -22.76 -17.88
N ALA A 525 0.12 -21.86 -17.83
CA ALA A 525 1.07 -21.73 -18.92
C ALA A 525 1.82 -23.08 -19.02
N PRO A 526 2.00 -23.65 -20.22
CA PRO A 526 2.81 -24.83 -20.39
C PRO A 526 4.23 -24.56 -19.85
N ILE A 527 4.83 -25.57 -19.20
CA ILE A 527 6.18 -25.47 -18.66
C ILE A 527 7.12 -25.10 -19.82
N ALA A 528 7.75 -23.93 -19.72
CA ALA A 528 8.62 -23.41 -20.76
C ALA A 528 9.94 -24.22 -20.78
N PRO A 529 10.46 -24.64 -21.95
CA PRO A 529 11.72 -25.35 -22.01
C PRO A 529 12.88 -24.47 -21.53
N ALA A 530 13.60 -24.92 -20.49
CA ALA A 530 14.74 -24.21 -19.94
C ALA A 530 15.78 -25.21 -19.38
N PRO A 531 16.89 -25.46 -20.10
CA PRO A 531 17.89 -26.46 -19.69
C PRO A 531 18.70 -26.03 -18.46
N ASP A 532 18.69 -24.74 -18.13
CA ASP A 532 19.31 -24.16 -16.94
C ASP A 532 18.32 -24.01 -15.76
N ALA A 533 17.09 -24.51 -15.88
CA ALA A 533 16.09 -24.46 -14.82
C ALA A 533 16.05 -25.73 -13.95
N LEU A 534 15.69 -25.54 -12.68
CA LEU A 534 15.42 -26.62 -11.73
C LEU A 534 13.92 -26.78 -11.50
N ALA A 535 13.50 -28.02 -11.25
CA ALA A 535 12.19 -28.34 -10.69
C ALA A 535 12.41 -28.99 -9.32
N VAL A 536 12.14 -28.24 -8.25
CA VAL A 536 12.47 -28.63 -6.88
C VAL A 536 11.20 -29.05 -6.13
N PHE A 537 11.21 -30.23 -5.52
CA PHE A 537 10.06 -30.83 -4.85
C PHE A 537 10.36 -31.14 -3.39
N ASP A 538 9.43 -30.84 -2.48
CA ASP A 538 9.36 -31.53 -1.19
C ASP A 538 8.71 -32.92 -1.37
N LEU A 539 8.98 -33.85 -0.45
CA LEU A 539 8.47 -35.21 -0.51
C LEU A 539 7.11 -35.36 0.17
N ASP A 540 7.04 -35.02 1.46
CA ASP A 540 5.91 -35.34 2.32
C ASP A 540 4.76 -34.33 2.05
N GLY A 541 3.53 -34.80 1.84
CA GLY A 541 2.40 -33.93 1.51
C GLY A 541 2.38 -33.43 0.06
N THR A 542 3.57 -33.24 -0.54
CA THR A 542 3.77 -32.78 -1.93
C THR A 542 3.82 -33.94 -2.93
N VAL A 543 4.84 -34.80 -2.91
CA VAL A 543 4.96 -35.94 -3.86
C VAL A 543 4.23 -37.18 -3.35
N ILE A 544 4.29 -37.48 -2.06
CA ILE A 544 3.58 -38.59 -1.40
C ILE A 544 2.61 -38.09 -0.34
N SER A 545 1.54 -38.83 -0.08
CA SER A 545 0.51 -38.46 0.91
C SER A 545 0.84 -38.86 2.36
N THR A 546 2.05 -39.37 2.61
CA THR A 546 2.46 -39.95 3.90
C THR A 546 3.29 -38.95 4.71
N ASN A 547 3.37 -39.14 6.04
CA ASN A 547 4.22 -38.34 6.92
C ASN A 547 5.27 -39.22 7.64
N ILE A 548 6.29 -38.58 8.21
CA ILE A 548 7.43 -39.24 8.87
C ILE A 548 7.02 -40.21 10.00
N VAL A 549 5.91 -39.95 10.70
CA VAL A 549 5.40 -40.83 11.77
C VAL A 549 4.80 -42.12 11.20
N ARG A 550 4.01 -42.02 10.11
CA ARG A 550 3.46 -43.18 9.42
C ARG A 550 4.56 -44.03 8.77
N GLN A 551 5.59 -43.39 8.23
CA GLN A 551 6.77 -44.06 7.68
C GLN A 551 7.49 -44.87 8.78
N TYR A 552 7.75 -44.28 9.95
CA TYR A 552 8.34 -45.03 11.07
C TYR A 552 7.47 -46.22 11.51
N ALA A 553 6.16 -46.02 11.62
CA ALA A 553 5.24 -47.11 11.97
C ALA A 553 5.26 -48.24 10.94
N ALA A 554 5.37 -47.91 9.65
CA ALA A 554 5.50 -48.90 8.58
C ALA A 554 6.82 -49.68 8.68
N VAL A 555 7.93 -49.00 8.99
CA VAL A 555 9.23 -49.64 9.22
C VAL A 555 9.19 -50.60 10.41
N VAL A 556 8.63 -50.18 11.54
CA VAL A 556 8.48 -51.05 12.73
C VAL A 556 7.69 -52.30 12.39
N ARG A 557 6.56 -52.16 11.68
CA ARG A 557 5.72 -53.30 11.29
C ARG A 557 6.42 -54.27 10.34
N ALA A 558 7.35 -53.76 9.52
CA ALA A 558 8.04 -54.56 8.52
C ALA A 558 9.35 -55.20 9.02
N THR A 559 9.97 -54.65 10.07
CA THR A 559 11.28 -55.12 10.58
C THR A 559 11.22 -55.76 11.97
N GLN A 560 10.15 -55.52 12.75
CA GLN A 560 10.02 -56.02 14.13
C GLN A 560 8.85 -57.01 14.27
N PRO A 561 8.96 -58.00 15.16
CA PRO A 561 7.87 -58.95 15.41
C PRO A 561 6.66 -58.25 16.08
N PRO A 562 5.42 -58.73 15.86
CA PRO A 562 4.19 -58.06 16.32
C PRO A 562 4.13 -57.74 17.81
N HIS A 563 4.73 -58.57 18.67
CA HIS A 563 4.76 -58.35 20.12
C HIS A 563 5.59 -57.13 20.56
N ARG A 564 6.48 -56.60 19.70
CA ARG A 564 7.28 -55.39 19.96
C ARG A 564 6.63 -54.11 19.45
N TRP A 565 5.60 -54.20 18.62
CA TRP A 565 4.92 -53.02 18.05
C TRP A 565 4.34 -52.10 19.13
N PRO A 566 3.66 -52.60 20.19
CA PRO A 566 3.08 -51.71 21.20
C PRO A 566 4.13 -50.85 21.90
N ALA A 567 5.27 -51.42 22.30
CA ALA A 567 6.34 -50.68 22.98
C ALA A 567 7.02 -49.66 22.05
N ALA A 568 7.28 -50.02 20.79
CA ALA A 568 7.89 -49.12 19.81
C ALA A 568 6.97 -47.95 19.42
N LEU A 569 5.66 -48.21 19.24
CA LEU A 569 4.68 -47.19 18.87
C LEU A 569 4.23 -46.33 20.08
N ALA A 570 4.16 -46.88 21.29
CA ALA A 570 3.86 -46.11 22.51
C ALA A 570 4.91 -45.02 22.78
N GLY A 571 6.17 -45.25 22.40
CA GLY A 571 7.24 -44.26 22.46
C GLY A 571 7.00 -43.02 21.58
N ILE A 572 6.16 -43.12 20.54
CA ILE A 572 5.72 -41.99 19.72
C ILE A 572 4.55 -41.27 20.40
N ALA A 573 3.55 -42.03 20.85
CA ALA A 573 2.35 -41.49 21.50
C ALA A 573 2.67 -40.64 22.74
N GLY A 574 3.66 -41.06 23.54
CA GLY A 574 4.13 -40.31 24.72
C GLY A 574 4.83 -38.98 24.41
N ILE A 575 5.21 -38.73 23.14
CA ILE A 575 5.85 -37.48 22.71
C ILE A 575 4.83 -36.55 22.03
N VAL A 576 3.67 -37.05 21.57
CA VAL A 576 2.65 -36.27 20.82
C VAL A 576 2.31 -34.89 21.44
N PRO A 577 2.16 -34.72 22.78
CA PRO A 577 1.92 -33.40 23.37
C PRO A 577 3.13 -32.45 23.28
N GLY A 578 4.36 -32.98 23.34
CA GLY A 578 5.60 -32.27 23.07
C GLY A 578 5.82 -32.04 21.57
N LEU A 579 5.34 -32.97 20.73
CA LEU A 579 5.39 -32.97 19.27
C LEU A 579 4.59 -31.80 18.70
N LEU A 580 3.36 -31.58 19.18
CA LEU A 580 2.52 -30.45 18.78
C LEU A 580 3.08 -29.08 19.25
N ARG A 581 3.83 -29.05 20.37
CA ARG A 581 4.55 -27.85 20.81
C ARG A 581 5.85 -27.62 20.04
N ALA A 582 6.59 -28.68 19.67
CA ALA A 582 7.83 -28.61 18.92
C ALA A 582 7.61 -28.30 17.43
N GLU A 583 6.55 -28.84 16.81
CA GLU A 583 6.09 -28.52 15.44
C GLU A 583 5.70 -27.03 15.28
N SER A 584 5.42 -26.33 16.37
CA SER A 584 5.19 -24.89 16.39
C SER A 584 6.49 -24.05 16.57
N ARG A 585 7.63 -24.68 16.88
CA ARG A 585 8.86 -23.99 17.31
C ARG A 585 10.13 -24.35 16.53
N ASP A 586 10.38 -25.63 16.22
CA ASP A 586 11.59 -26.10 15.52
C ASP A 586 11.37 -27.47 14.84
N ARG A 587 11.32 -27.50 13.50
CA ARG A 587 11.13 -28.74 12.70
C ARG A 587 12.35 -29.67 12.79
N SER A 588 13.54 -29.13 13.04
CA SER A 588 14.77 -29.92 13.23
C SER A 588 14.67 -30.81 14.46
N GLU A 589 14.12 -30.28 15.55
CA GLU A 589 13.97 -31.02 16.81
C GLU A 589 13.01 -32.20 16.63
N LEU A 590 11.88 -31.98 15.93
CA LEU A 590 10.93 -33.04 15.59
C LEU A 590 11.59 -34.18 14.81
N ILE A 591 12.34 -33.86 13.74
CA ILE A 591 13.05 -34.86 12.93
C ILE A 591 14.05 -35.63 13.80
N ARG A 592 14.82 -34.94 14.65
CA ARG A 592 15.77 -35.58 15.57
C ARG A 592 15.07 -36.52 16.56
N MET A 593 13.93 -36.12 17.12
CA MET A 593 13.16 -36.93 18.07
C MET A 593 12.62 -38.22 17.44
N VAL A 594 12.08 -38.14 16.22
CA VAL A 594 11.58 -39.31 15.47
C VAL A 594 12.75 -40.20 15.04
N ASN A 595 13.80 -39.62 14.46
CA ASN A 595 14.94 -40.37 13.95
C ASN A 595 15.74 -41.09 15.04
N ARG A 596 15.77 -40.55 16.27
CA ARG A 596 16.40 -41.23 17.42
C ARG A 596 15.81 -42.59 17.74
N ARG A 597 14.58 -42.87 17.30
CA ARG A 597 13.89 -44.16 17.48
C ARG A 597 14.36 -45.26 16.53
N TYR A 598 15.14 -44.92 15.50
CA TYR A 598 15.82 -45.90 14.66
C TYR A 598 17.10 -46.46 15.32
N LYS A 599 17.47 -45.99 16.51
CA LYS A 599 18.62 -46.53 17.26
C LYS A 599 18.51 -48.05 17.39
N GLY A 600 19.56 -48.77 16.99
CA GLY A 600 19.65 -50.22 17.09
C GLY A 600 19.11 -50.99 15.89
N PHE A 601 18.56 -50.32 14.87
CA PHE A 601 18.20 -50.97 13.61
C PHE A 601 19.46 -51.21 12.76
N ARG A 602 19.51 -52.35 12.05
CA ARG A 602 20.58 -52.62 11.07
C ARG A 602 20.22 -51.97 9.73
N ILE A 603 21.18 -51.25 9.14
CA ILE A 603 20.93 -50.53 7.87
C ILE A 603 20.60 -51.48 6.71
N GLU A 604 21.27 -52.63 6.65
CA GLU A 604 21.02 -53.61 5.58
C GLU A 604 19.62 -54.23 5.68
N GLN A 605 19.13 -54.51 6.89
CA GLN A 605 17.77 -55.00 7.09
C GLN A 605 16.72 -53.96 6.66
N LEU A 606 17.00 -52.67 6.86
CA LEU A 606 16.13 -51.60 6.37
C LEU A 606 16.12 -51.56 4.83
N ARG A 607 17.29 -51.65 4.19
CA ARG A 607 17.40 -51.70 2.73
C ARG A 607 16.68 -52.89 2.12
N GLU A 608 16.80 -54.08 2.71
CA GLU A 608 16.09 -55.29 2.24
C GLU A 608 14.57 -55.11 2.28
N VAL A 609 14.04 -54.59 3.38
CA VAL A 609 12.60 -54.35 3.54
C VAL A 609 12.09 -53.29 2.57
N ILE A 610 12.91 -52.28 2.29
CA ILE A 610 12.59 -51.20 1.36
C ILE A 610 12.71 -51.66 -0.10
N ALA A 611 13.66 -52.53 -0.43
CA ALA A 611 13.76 -53.17 -1.74
C ALA A 611 12.58 -54.12 -2.02
N GLY A 612 11.90 -54.60 -0.97
CA GLY A 612 10.69 -55.41 -1.06
C GLY A 612 9.38 -54.62 -0.92
N GLY A 613 8.38 -55.26 -0.29
CA GLY A 613 7.00 -54.75 -0.27
C GLY A 613 6.76 -53.44 0.50
N LEU A 614 7.76 -52.87 1.21
CA LEU A 614 7.63 -51.51 1.76
C LEU A 614 7.93 -50.44 0.70
N GLY A 615 8.94 -50.65 -0.15
CA GLY A 615 9.26 -49.71 -1.24
C GLY A 615 8.18 -49.67 -2.31
N GLU A 616 7.60 -50.82 -2.67
CA GLU A 616 6.44 -50.87 -3.59
C GLU A 616 5.27 -50.04 -3.06
N ARG A 617 4.99 -50.12 -1.75
CA ARG A 617 3.95 -49.31 -1.11
C ARG A 617 4.28 -47.82 -1.14
N ILE A 618 5.53 -47.44 -0.86
CA ILE A 618 5.98 -46.04 -0.96
C ILE A 618 5.79 -45.52 -2.39
N ARG A 619 6.22 -46.29 -3.40
CA ARG A 619 6.04 -45.92 -4.81
C ARG A 619 4.57 -45.83 -5.22
N SER A 620 3.71 -46.73 -4.73
CA SER A 620 2.26 -46.66 -4.99
C SER A 620 1.58 -45.47 -4.32
N SER A 621 2.24 -44.81 -3.35
CA SER A 621 1.70 -43.65 -2.64
C SER A 621 2.02 -42.31 -3.31
N ILE A 622 2.77 -42.31 -4.41
CA ILE A 622 3.04 -41.13 -5.23
C ILE A 622 1.71 -40.62 -5.79
N ARG A 623 1.47 -39.32 -5.64
CA ARG A 623 0.28 -38.68 -6.21
C ARG A 623 0.37 -38.72 -7.74
N PRO A 624 -0.69 -39.15 -8.45
CA PRO A 624 -0.68 -39.18 -9.92
C PRO A 624 -0.31 -37.83 -10.55
N GLN A 625 -0.82 -36.73 -9.99
CA GLN A 625 -0.53 -35.37 -10.46
C GLN A 625 0.94 -35.00 -10.28
N ALA A 626 1.56 -35.39 -9.15
CA ALA A 626 2.98 -35.16 -8.92
C ALA A 626 3.84 -35.94 -9.92
N ARG A 627 3.45 -37.18 -10.24
CA ARG A 627 4.15 -38.00 -11.23
C ARG A 627 4.13 -37.36 -12.61
N THR A 628 2.95 -36.97 -13.09
CA THR A 628 2.79 -36.29 -14.38
C THR A 628 3.65 -35.03 -14.44
N LEU A 629 3.63 -34.22 -13.38
CA LEU A 629 4.36 -32.95 -13.33
C LEU A 629 5.89 -33.12 -13.36
N ILE A 630 6.41 -34.16 -12.69
CA ILE A 630 7.83 -34.51 -12.75
C ILE A 630 8.22 -34.90 -14.18
N ASP A 631 7.41 -35.73 -14.83
CA ASP A 631 7.65 -36.17 -16.21
C ASP A 631 7.58 -34.98 -17.19
N GLU A 632 6.66 -34.03 -17.01
CA GLU A 632 6.57 -32.79 -17.79
C GLU A 632 7.79 -31.88 -17.62
N HIS A 633 8.28 -31.70 -16.39
CA HIS A 633 9.51 -30.93 -16.15
C HIS A 633 10.74 -31.57 -16.79
N ARG A 634 10.87 -32.90 -16.72
CA ARG A 634 11.93 -33.63 -17.42
C ARG A 634 11.82 -33.47 -18.93
N ALA A 635 10.61 -33.54 -19.50
CA ALA A 635 10.37 -33.31 -20.92
C ALA A 635 10.72 -31.87 -21.36
N ALA A 636 10.56 -30.88 -20.47
CA ALA A 636 10.97 -29.50 -20.68
C ALA A 636 12.49 -29.26 -20.51
N GLY A 637 13.26 -30.30 -20.17
CA GLY A 637 14.71 -30.22 -19.95
C GLY A 637 15.11 -29.66 -18.60
N HIS A 638 14.18 -29.50 -17.66
CA HIS A 638 14.50 -29.05 -16.30
C HIS A 638 15.18 -30.17 -15.53
N ARG A 639 16.15 -29.81 -14.69
CA ARG A 639 16.74 -30.78 -13.77
C ARG A 639 15.86 -30.94 -12.53
N THR A 640 15.43 -32.16 -12.28
CA THR A 640 14.50 -32.49 -11.19
C THR A 640 15.27 -32.77 -9.90
N VAL A 641 14.86 -32.10 -8.82
CA VAL A 641 15.54 -32.16 -7.51
C VAL A 641 14.51 -32.47 -6.42
N LEU A 642 14.75 -33.52 -5.63
CA LEU A 642 13.96 -33.82 -4.45
C LEU A 642 14.70 -33.37 -3.19
N VAL A 643 14.07 -32.53 -2.36
CA VAL A 643 14.63 -32.06 -1.10
C VAL A 643 13.71 -32.47 0.04
N THR A 644 14.17 -33.35 0.94
CA THR A 644 13.32 -33.94 1.97
C THR A 644 14.00 -34.09 3.33
N GLY A 645 13.19 -34.01 4.38
CA GLY A 645 13.58 -34.31 5.77
C GLY A 645 13.50 -35.81 6.10
N ALA A 646 12.99 -36.63 5.18
CA ALA A 646 12.90 -38.09 5.33
C ALA A 646 14.30 -38.73 5.33
N LEU A 647 14.40 -39.94 5.90
CA LEU A 647 15.64 -40.70 5.88
C LEU A 647 15.98 -41.17 4.46
N GLU A 648 17.23 -41.00 4.03
CA GLU A 648 17.71 -41.35 2.69
C GLU A 648 17.30 -42.77 2.27
N VAL A 649 17.46 -43.74 3.18
CA VAL A 649 17.09 -45.13 2.95
C VAL A 649 15.61 -45.31 2.56
N LEU A 650 14.71 -44.48 3.09
CA LEU A 650 13.26 -44.51 2.77
C LEU A 650 12.92 -43.85 1.43
N VAL A 651 13.84 -43.06 0.89
CA VAL A 651 13.67 -42.30 -0.36
C VAL A 651 14.31 -43.03 -1.54
N GLU A 652 15.22 -43.97 -1.28
CA GLU A 652 15.86 -44.84 -2.30
C GLU A 652 14.86 -45.38 -3.37
N PRO A 653 13.63 -45.85 -3.02
CA PRO A 653 12.67 -46.33 -4.01
C PRO A 653 12.11 -45.28 -4.97
N LEU A 654 12.35 -43.99 -4.72
CA LEU A 654 11.86 -42.86 -5.51
C LEU A 654 13.00 -42.13 -6.24
N ALA A 655 14.24 -42.54 -6.03
CA ALA A 655 15.41 -41.81 -6.50
C ALA A 655 15.54 -41.76 -8.03
N ASP A 656 15.02 -42.75 -8.75
CA ASP A 656 14.95 -42.77 -10.23
C ASP A 656 14.08 -41.65 -10.82
N LEU A 657 13.16 -41.08 -10.03
CA LEU A 657 12.26 -40.01 -10.48
C LEU A 657 12.92 -38.64 -10.48
N PHE A 658 14.08 -38.50 -9.84
CA PHE A 658 14.78 -37.24 -9.69
C PHE A 658 16.23 -37.37 -10.16
N ASP A 659 16.80 -36.28 -10.66
CA ASP A 659 18.21 -36.24 -11.06
C ASP A 659 19.13 -35.98 -9.87
N GLU A 660 18.58 -35.46 -8.78
CA GLU A 660 19.25 -35.22 -7.51
C GLU A 660 18.28 -35.47 -6.35
N VAL A 661 18.73 -36.20 -5.33
CA VAL A 661 17.96 -36.45 -4.10
C VAL A 661 18.76 -36.02 -2.89
N VAL A 662 18.17 -35.11 -2.12
CA VAL A 662 18.72 -34.64 -0.86
C VAL A 662 17.82 -35.09 0.28
N ALA A 663 18.33 -36.02 1.06
CA ALA A 663 17.61 -36.62 2.17
C ALA A 663 18.47 -36.62 3.45
N THR A 664 17.82 -36.88 4.59
CA THR A 664 18.49 -36.93 5.89
C THR A 664 19.22 -38.26 6.09
N ARG A 665 20.49 -38.21 6.52
CA ARG A 665 21.32 -39.41 6.76
C ARG A 665 21.44 -39.73 8.23
N MET A 666 21.27 -41.00 8.59
CA MET A 666 21.57 -41.51 9.92
C MET A 666 23.07 -41.79 10.07
N ASP A 667 23.61 -41.56 11.26
CA ASP A 667 24.93 -42.04 11.64
C ASP A 667 24.89 -43.56 11.87
N VAL A 668 25.84 -44.27 11.25
CA VAL A 668 25.91 -45.73 11.24
C VAL A 668 27.21 -46.14 11.90
N THR A 669 27.13 -47.02 12.90
CA THR A 669 28.32 -47.57 13.55
C THR A 669 29.07 -48.51 12.62
N GLU A 670 30.34 -48.80 12.93
CA GLU A 670 31.16 -49.78 12.17
C GLU A 670 30.50 -51.15 12.03
N ALA A 671 29.62 -51.52 12.96
CA ALA A 671 28.86 -52.77 12.92
C ALA A 671 27.59 -52.73 12.04
N GLY A 672 27.38 -51.66 11.26
CA GLY A 672 26.21 -51.50 10.38
C GLY A 672 24.90 -51.19 11.12
N VAL A 673 24.99 -50.64 12.33
CA VAL A 673 23.82 -50.35 13.19
C VAL A 673 23.60 -48.84 13.27
N LEU A 674 22.36 -48.40 13.15
CA LEU A 674 21.99 -47.00 13.32
C LEU A 674 22.21 -46.55 14.77
N SER A 675 23.03 -45.52 14.97
CA SER A 675 23.41 -45.03 16.31
C SER A 675 22.28 -44.27 17.02
N GLY A 676 21.29 -43.82 16.25
CA GLY A 676 20.21 -42.95 16.72
C GLY A 676 20.51 -41.45 16.58
N TYR A 677 21.68 -41.09 16.05
CA TYR A 677 22.02 -39.72 15.68
C TYR A 677 22.03 -39.55 14.16
N LEU A 678 21.97 -38.31 13.69
CA LEU A 678 22.09 -37.99 12.27
C LEU A 678 23.57 -37.79 11.93
N ALA A 679 23.99 -38.26 10.75
CA ALA A 679 25.36 -38.10 10.26
C ALA A 679 25.69 -36.62 9.96
N THR A 680 24.66 -35.85 9.58
CA THR A 680 24.72 -34.41 9.39
C THR A 680 23.48 -33.75 10.01
N PRO A 681 23.51 -32.46 10.36
CA PRO A 681 22.31 -31.72 10.72
C PRO A 681 21.21 -31.88 9.64
N PRO A 682 19.93 -32.01 10.03
CA PRO A 682 18.86 -32.24 9.08
C PRO A 682 18.69 -31.02 8.17
N LEU A 683 18.41 -31.27 6.89
CA LEU A 683 18.18 -30.21 5.92
C LEU A 683 16.73 -29.70 6.02
N VAL A 684 16.50 -28.76 6.94
CA VAL A 684 15.20 -28.11 7.15
C VAL A 684 15.31 -26.60 7.11
N ASP A 685 14.17 -25.96 6.88
CA ASP A 685 14.00 -24.51 6.88
C ASP A 685 15.06 -23.84 5.98
N GLU A 686 15.83 -22.89 6.50
CA GLU A 686 16.87 -22.16 5.78
C GLU A 686 18.03 -23.03 5.26
N ALA A 687 18.26 -24.20 5.86
CA ALA A 687 19.32 -25.09 5.40
C ALA A 687 19.02 -25.60 3.98
N ARG A 688 17.74 -25.85 3.66
CA ARG A 688 17.29 -26.21 2.31
C ARG A 688 17.57 -25.10 1.31
N ALA A 689 17.23 -23.87 1.68
CA ALA A 689 17.46 -22.68 0.86
C ALA A 689 18.96 -22.47 0.57
N ASN A 690 19.82 -22.60 1.57
CA ASN A 690 21.27 -22.44 1.40
C ASN A 690 21.88 -23.57 0.56
N TRP A 691 21.42 -24.81 0.76
CA TRP A 691 21.83 -25.93 -0.07
C TRP A 691 21.42 -25.72 -1.52
N LEU A 692 20.17 -25.30 -1.77
CA LEU A 692 19.66 -25.05 -3.13
C LEU A 692 20.46 -23.97 -3.85
N ARG A 693 20.81 -22.86 -3.18
CA ARG A 693 21.69 -21.82 -3.75
C ARG A 693 23.07 -22.38 -4.12
N LYS A 694 23.70 -23.15 -3.22
CA LYS A 694 25.00 -23.75 -3.46
C LYS A 694 24.94 -24.73 -4.63
N TYR A 695 23.91 -25.57 -4.67
CA TYR A 695 23.70 -26.55 -5.73
C TYR A 695 23.52 -25.86 -7.08
N ALA A 696 22.59 -24.91 -7.18
CA ALA A 696 22.31 -24.16 -8.40
C ALA A 696 23.57 -23.43 -8.92
N SER A 697 24.30 -22.75 -8.03
CA SER A 697 25.57 -22.10 -8.39
C SER A 697 26.64 -23.09 -8.88
N GLY A 698 26.69 -24.30 -8.29
CA GLY A 698 27.68 -25.31 -8.65
C GLY A 698 27.46 -25.92 -10.04
N ILE A 699 26.22 -25.94 -10.52
CA ILE A 699 25.85 -26.49 -11.83
C ILE A 699 25.45 -25.42 -12.86
N GLY A 700 25.51 -24.14 -12.50
CA GLY A 700 25.13 -23.02 -13.36
C GLY A 700 23.63 -22.90 -13.64
N ALA A 701 22.78 -23.39 -12.72
CA ALA A 701 21.32 -23.29 -12.87
C ALA A 701 20.78 -21.92 -12.42
N ASP A 702 19.76 -21.42 -13.11
CA ASP A 702 19.07 -20.16 -12.82
C ASP A 702 17.81 -20.41 -11.96
N LEU A 703 17.90 -20.02 -10.70
CA LEU A 703 16.76 -20.12 -9.77
C LEU A 703 15.59 -19.22 -10.20
N GLY A 704 15.83 -18.10 -10.89
CA GLY A 704 14.78 -17.22 -11.41
C GLY A 704 13.94 -17.84 -12.53
N LYS A 705 14.43 -18.91 -13.17
CA LYS A 705 13.68 -19.73 -14.15
C LYS A 705 13.15 -21.03 -13.56
N SER A 706 13.52 -21.32 -12.32
CA SER A 706 13.20 -22.58 -11.65
C SER A 706 11.80 -22.55 -11.03
N THR A 707 11.24 -23.75 -10.83
CA THR A 707 9.92 -23.96 -10.22
C THR A 707 10.08 -24.78 -8.93
N GLY A 708 9.30 -24.43 -7.91
CA GLY A 708 9.39 -25.06 -6.59
C GLY A 708 8.02 -25.48 -6.07
N TYR A 709 7.95 -26.69 -5.49
CA TYR A 709 6.72 -27.31 -5.00
C TYR A 709 6.84 -27.71 -3.53
N GLY A 710 5.98 -27.16 -2.67
CA GLY A 710 5.95 -27.50 -1.25
C GLY A 710 4.56 -27.35 -0.62
N ASP A 711 4.31 -28.01 0.50
CA ASP A 711 3.02 -28.04 1.20
C ASP A 711 3.05 -27.32 2.56
N SER A 712 4.22 -27.10 3.16
CA SER A 712 4.33 -26.53 4.50
C SER A 712 4.92 -25.12 4.53
N LEU A 713 4.55 -24.33 5.55
CA LEU A 713 5.15 -23.01 5.78
C LEU A 713 6.69 -23.09 5.95
N ALA A 714 7.21 -24.24 6.39
CA ALA A 714 8.65 -24.48 6.51
C ALA A 714 9.38 -24.49 5.16
N ASP A 715 8.67 -24.71 4.05
CA ASP A 715 9.23 -24.68 2.70
C ASP A 715 9.33 -23.27 2.12
N ALA A 716 8.69 -22.29 2.77
CA ALA A 716 8.67 -20.90 2.31
C ALA A 716 10.08 -20.34 2.03
N ALA A 717 11.06 -20.67 2.88
CA ALA A 717 12.42 -20.13 2.76
C ALA A 717 13.12 -20.49 1.45
N TRP A 718 12.88 -21.68 0.91
CA TRP A 718 13.49 -22.11 -0.36
C TRP A 718 12.54 -21.88 -1.55
N LEU A 719 11.23 -21.94 -1.34
CA LEU A 719 10.24 -21.53 -2.35
C LEU A 719 10.43 -20.05 -2.74
N GLU A 720 10.81 -19.18 -1.81
CA GLU A 720 11.13 -17.78 -2.09
C GLU A 720 12.34 -17.55 -3.00
N LEU A 721 13.17 -18.57 -3.23
CA LEU A 721 14.34 -18.45 -4.09
C LEU A 721 14.05 -18.67 -5.57
N VAL A 722 13.00 -19.42 -5.87
CA VAL A 722 12.68 -19.82 -7.24
C VAL A 722 11.79 -18.78 -7.91
N GLY A 723 11.86 -18.69 -9.25
CA GLY A 723 11.02 -17.78 -10.03
C GLY A 723 9.54 -18.13 -9.94
N GLU A 724 9.22 -19.41 -9.80
CA GLU A 724 7.85 -19.91 -9.71
C GLU A 724 7.62 -20.78 -8.46
N PRO A 725 7.27 -20.15 -7.32
CA PRO A 725 6.85 -20.88 -6.12
C PRO A 725 5.40 -21.36 -6.21
N ILE A 726 5.19 -22.65 -5.95
CA ILE A 726 3.89 -23.32 -6.03
C ILE A 726 3.60 -24.04 -4.71
N ALA A 727 2.50 -23.64 -4.08
CA ALA A 727 1.99 -24.26 -2.87
C ALA A 727 1.06 -25.42 -3.20
N VAL A 728 1.44 -26.64 -2.84
CA VAL A 728 0.70 -27.87 -3.16
C VAL A 728 -0.06 -28.34 -1.92
N THR A 729 -1.39 -28.37 -2.00
CA THR A 729 -2.28 -28.75 -0.87
C THR A 729 -1.85 -28.13 0.47
N PRO A 730 -1.59 -26.81 0.54
CA PRO A 730 -0.78 -26.23 1.61
C PRO A 730 -1.40 -26.31 3.01
N ASP A 731 -0.56 -26.35 4.04
CA ASP A 731 -0.98 -26.05 5.41
C ASP A 731 -1.56 -24.61 5.51
N LEU A 732 -2.26 -24.30 6.60
CA LEU A 732 -2.90 -22.98 6.74
C LEU A 732 -1.87 -21.82 6.73
N GLY A 733 -0.64 -22.08 7.19
CA GLY A 733 0.44 -21.09 7.22
C GLY A 733 0.96 -20.78 5.82
N LEU A 734 1.31 -21.80 5.04
CA LEU A 734 1.74 -21.66 3.65
C LEU A 734 0.61 -21.13 2.78
N TYR A 735 -0.64 -21.52 3.02
CA TYR A 735 -1.80 -20.97 2.31
C TYR A 735 -1.95 -19.47 2.56
N GLY A 736 -1.83 -19.03 3.82
CA GLY A 736 -1.83 -17.60 4.16
C GLY A 736 -0.69 -16.83 3.50
N LEU A 737 0.52 -17.40 3.48
CA LEU A 737 1.68 -16.81 2.80
C LEU A 737 1.49 -16.76 1.28
N ALA A 738 0.99 -17.84 0.67
CA ALA A 738 0.71 -17.94 -0.76
C ALA A 738 -0.32 -16.90 -1.19
N LEU A 739 -1.39 -16.68 -0.41
CA LEU A 739 -2.33 -15.59 -0.67
C LEU A 739 -1.69 -14.21 -0.56
N LYS A 740 -0.82 -14.00 0.45
CA LYS A 740 -0.10 -12.72 0.66
C LYS A 740 0.89 -12.43 -0.47
N LYS A 741 1.68 -13.43 -0.89
CA LYS A 741 2.71 -13.33 -1.93
C LYS A 741 2.21 -13.67 -3.34
N ARG A 742 0.92 -14.00 -3.49
CA ARG A 742 0.27 -14.39 -4.75
C ARG A 742 0.94 -15.59 -5.43
N TRP A 743 1.34 -16.58 -4.64
CA TRP A 743 1.85 -17.84 -5.17
C TRP A 743 0.72 -18.70 -5.72
N LYS A 744 1.03 -19.55 -6.70
CA LYS A 744 0.05 -20.51 -7.24
C LYS A 744 -0.27 -21.55 -6.17
N VAL A 745 -1.53 -21.93 -6.05
CA VAL A 745 -1.98 -22.98 -5.14
C VAL A 745 -2.57 -24.12 -5.96
N LEU A 746 -1.99 -25.31 -5.86
CA LEU A 746 -2.48 -26.54 -6.49
C LEU A 746 -3.19 -27.41 -5.45
N GLU A 747 -4.37 -27.92 -5.80
CA GLU A 747 -5.13 -28.87 -4.99
C GLU A 747 -5.02 -30.25 -5.63
N TRP A 748 -4.35 -31.20 -4.96
CA TRP A 748 -4.11 -32.56 -5.45
C TRP A 748 -4.81 -33.64 -4.64
#